data_AF-A0A428ULF2-F1
#
_entry.id   AF-A0A428ULF2-F1
#
_cell.length_a   1.000
_cell.length_b   1.000
_cell.length_c   1.000
_cell.angle_alpha   90.00
_cell.angle_beta   90.00
_cell.angle_gamma   90.00
#
_symmetry.space_group_name_H-M   'P 1'
#
loop_
_entity.id
_entity.type
_entity.pdbx_description
1 polymer ?
#
loop_
_entity_poly.entity_id
_entity_poly.type
_entity_poly.pdbx_seq_one_letter_code
_entity_poly.pdbx_strand_id
1 'polypeptide(L)'
;MHANNFKVIVVGGGPVGLTAAHALTQANIDCIVLESRPSAVIDAGANLVMMPIGLNALGQLGLLDSLERVSTPLGQTERQDHQGQDIGDVRWFCYFKKQFGTSPRVLSRHDLTKVLYESLPSKVQSNIITGKKVQDVITHEGGVEVTCTDGSSYKGSVVIGADGAHSLIRERMRMRALEANETEVNDEKPFLTTYRGFWLRMPTSDAGLKAGITSETHGPGATTQLFSGPETTVMGLYERLESPTRDRARYTEQDQLDLVERWGHLPLAPGGKLTLKEAFARRTQSGLVSLEEGVVKHWSWDGRIVLAGDAAHKFTPSTGAGCNNGIVDVVVLVNELYRAVQETSTDGNPVSPDRAQLAKAFEKYQSLRLEAVTSACSGSGQATASATWQTAVHKFIDKHVLASHSMQSFFFSQGAKRMTQVPRMDLFRVQAIWAETEYRRLRMQLLNLLFVAALAVASPGPSLYARAAATDACSVGYCTQNGGTTGGAGGKQVTVKSLSELTTAAAAAGSAIIFVEGSISGAAKVQVTSDKSIIGKSGSSLTGIGLTINGQKNVIVRNMKISKVEADYGDAITIQKSTNVWVDHCDLSATRDGDKDFYDGLVDLSHAADWVTISHTYLHDHSKGSLVGHSDKNAAEDTGKLHVTYANNHFYNVRSRGPLLRFGTAHIFNAYYDTMDTGLNSRMGAQALIQSSVFTNVGKKAIFSESSSEIGYVVAEDVVLGGESQNTASKGTLTSVPYKYTLLGSGKVASTVPGEAGQKLSF
;
A
#
# COMPACT_ATOMS: atom_id res chain seq x y z
N MET A 1 28.13 -28.69 20.74
CA MET A 1 28.03 -27.54 19.84
C MET A 1 28.50 -26.32 20.61
N HIS A 2 29.53 -25.63 20.14
CA HIS A 2 30.08 -24.46 20.83
C HIS A 2 29.05 -23.32 20.81
N ALA A 3 28.79 -22.72 21.98
CA ALA A 3 27.82 -21.63 22.12
C ALA A 3 28.34 -20.39 21.36
N ASN A 4 27.64 -20.00 20.28
CA ASN A 4 27.86 -18.69 19.68
C ASN A 4 27.42 -17.63 20.70
N ASN A 5 28.28 -16.68 21.06
CA ASN A 5 28.05 -15.70 22.14
C ASN A 5 27.07 -14.58 21.73
N PHE A 6 26.16 -14.88 20.80
CA PHE A 6 25.21 -13.95 20.23
C PHE A 6 23.96 -13.86 21.10
N LYS A 7 23.69 -12.67 21.64
CA LYS A 7 22.60 -12.43 22.59
C LYS A 7 21.69 -11.30 22.13
N VAL A 8 20.38 -11.55 22.16
CA VAL A 8 19.37 -10.56 21.77
C VAL A 8 18.70 -9.98 23.01
N ILE A 9 18.65 -8.65 23.11
CA ILE A 9 17.82 -7.96 24.11
C ILE A 9 16.49 -7.60 23.44
N VAL A 10 15.37 -8.10 23.95
CA VAL A 10 14.03 -7.72 23.50
C VAL A 10 13.45 -6.72 24.48
N VAL A 11 13.05 -5.54 24.01
CA VAL A 11 12.45 -4.50 24.86
C VAL A 11 10.95 -4.47 24.63
N GLY A 12 10.19 -4.76 25.69
CA GLY A 12 8.74 -4.95 25.68
C GLY A 12 8.35 -6.43 25.76
N GLY A 13 7.68 -6.83 26.84
CA GLY A 13 7.14 -8.17 27.09
C GLY A 13 5.66 -8.31 26.70
N GLY A 14 5.20 -7.55 25.72
CA GLY A 14 3.87 -7.72 25.12
C GLY A 14 3.80 -8.94 24.18
N PRO A 15 2.67 -9.14 23.46
CA PRO A 15 2.50 -10.28 22.56
C PRO A 15 3.64 -10.46 21.55
N VAL A 16 4.13 -9.36 20.96
CA VAL A 16 5.23 -9.39 19.98
C VAL A 16 6.55 -9.79 20.64
N GLY A 17 6.91 -9.21 21.79
CA GLY A 17 8.15 -9.53 22.47
C GLY A 17 8.20 -10.95 23.06
N LEU A 18 7.09 -11.44 23.61
CA LEU A 18 7.00 -12.84 24.05
C LEU A 18 7.05 -13.81 22.87
N THR A 19 6.46 -13.45 21.72
CA THR A 19 6.63 -14.22 20.47
C THR A 19 8.10 -14.25 20.05
N ALA A 20 8.84 -13.13 20.19
CA ALA A 20 10.28 -13.08 19.92
C ALA A 20 11.07 -14.02 20.83
N ALA A 21 10.73 -14.11 22.12
CA ALA A 21 11.36 -15.07 23.03
C ALA A 21 11.17 -16.52 22.56
N HIS A 22 9.97 -16.89 22.10
CA HIS A 22 9.72 -18.21 21.52
C HIS A 22 10.54 -18.46 20.26
N ALA A 23 10.48 -17.55 19.29
CA ALA A 23 11.17 -17.71 18.02
C ALA A 23 12.70 -17.77 18.18
N LEU A 24 13.27 -16.92 19.04
CA LEU A 24 14.71 -16.93 19.35
C LEU A 24 15.13 -18.20 20.08
N THR A 25 14.30 -18.70 21.01
CA THR A 25 14.53 -19.98 21.67
C THR A 25 14.58 -21.13 20.67
N GLN A 26 13.64 -21.17 19.71
CA GLN A 26 13.65 -22.17 18.63
C GLN A 26 14.88 -22.02 17.72
N ALA A 27 15.35 -20.80 17.50
CA ALA A 27 16.59 -20.51 16.74
C ALA A 27 17.88 -20.84 17.51
N ASN A 28 17.78 -21.30 18.76
CA ASN A 28 18.90 -21.48 19.68
C ASN A 28 19.76 -20.20 19.83
N ILE A 29 19.10 -19.04 19.86
CA ILE A 29 19.70 -17.72 20.10
C ILE A 29 19.37 -17.29 21.52
N ASP A 30 20.39 -16.91 22.31
CA ASP A 30 20.18 -16.44 23.68
C ASP A 30 19.42 -15.11 23.69
N CYS A 31 18.45 -14.97 24.59
CA CYS A 31 17.69 -13.74 24.71
C CYS A 31 17.30 -13.39 26.14
N ILE A 32 17.13 -12.09 26.35
CA ILE A 32 16.55 -11.50 27.56
C ILE A 32 15.43 -10.55 27.15
N VAL A 33 14.30 -10.61 27.84
CA VAL A 33 13.16 -9.71 27.60
C VAL A 33 13.06 -8.73 28.76
N LEU A 34 13.05 -7.43 28.47
CA LEU A 34 12.89 -6.37 29.45
C LEU A 34 11.46 -5.83 29.35
N GLU A 35 10.63 -6.07 30.37
CA GLU A 35 9.26 -5.59 30.46
C GLU A 35 9.13 -4.50 31.53
N SER A 36 8.61 -3.35 31.13
CA SER A 36 8.40 -2.19 31.99
C SER A 36 7.41 -2.41 33.14
N ARG A 37 6.41 -3.27 32.92
CA ARG A 37 5.33 -3.58 33.86
C ARG A 37 5.79 -4.57 34.92
N PRO A 38 5.16 -4.59 36.10
CA PRO A 38 5.56 -5.48 37.19
C PRO A 38 5.33 -6.97 36.90
N SER A 39 4.48 -7.30 35.91
CA SER A 39 4.18 -8.67 35.50
C SER A 39 4.23 -8.81 33.98
N ALA A 40 4.67 -9.97 33.49
CA ALA A 40 4.64 -10.35 32.08
C ALA A 40 3.21 -10.65 31.59
N VAL A 41 2.33 -11.06 32.51
CA VAL A 41 0.91 -11.31 32.24
C VAL A 41 0.10 -10.26 32.99
N ILE A 42 -0.68 -9.47 32.25
CA ILE A 42 -1.47 -8.37 32.80
C ILE A 42 -2.94 -8.54 32.43
N ASP A 43 -3.84 -8.43 33.42
CA ASP A 43 -5.29 -8.45 33.20
C ASP A 43 -5.81 -7.05 32.88
N ALA A 44 -5.39 -6.53 31.73
CA ALA A 44 -5.84 -5.24 31.25
C ALA A 44 -5.85 -5.16 29.71
N GLY A 45 -6.86 -4.46 29.20
CA GLY A 45 -6.98 -4.09 27.78
C GLY A 45 -8.05 -4.87 27.01
N ALA A 46 -8.25 -4.44 25.77
CA ALA A 46 -9.25 -5.01 24.87
C ALA A 46 -8.89 -6.43 24.41
N ASN A 47 -9.93 -7.16 23.97
CA ASN A 47 -9.76 -8.42 23.25
C ASN A 47 -9.00 -8.20 21.93
N LEU A 48 -8.34 -9.25 21.49
CA LEU A 48 -7.63 -9.33 20.23
C LEU A 48 -8.36 -10.34 19.33
N VAL A 49 -8.34 -10.07 18.03
CA VAL A 49 -8.74 -11.05 17.02
C VAL A 49 -7.47 -11.63 16.41
N MET A 50 -7.23 -12.91 16.65
CA MET A 50 -6.17 -13.66 15.99
C MET A 50 -6.66 -14.09 14.62
N MET A 51 -6.02 -13.55 13.59
CA MET A 51 -6.29 -13.87 12.20
C MET A 51 -5.48 -15.11 11.80
N PRO A 52 -5.85 -15.82 10.71
CA PRO A 52 -5.12 -17.02 10.28
C PRO A 52 -3.62 -16.80 10.10
N ILE A 53 -3.18 -15.61 9.68
CA ILE A 53 -1.75 -15.29 9.56
C ILE A 53 -1.01 -15.37 10.91
N GLY A 54 -1.63 -14.86 11.99
CA GLY A 54 -1.07 -14.90 13.34
C GLY A 54 -1.18 -16.29 13.96
N LEU A 55 -2.32 -16.97 13.76
CA LEU A 55 -2.51 -18.35 14.22
C LEU A 55 -1.50 -19.30 13.55
N ASN A 56 -1.23 -19.15 12.26
CA ASN A 56 -0.25 -19.95 11.53
C ASN A 56 1.18 -19.65 12.02
N ALA A 57 1.52 -18.40 12.29
CA ALA A 57 2.82 -18.03 12.85
C ALA A 57 3.02 -18.60 14.26
N LEU A 58 2.04 -18.49 15.15
CA LEU A 58 2.09 -19.06 16.49
C LEU A 58 2.03 -20.59 16.49
N GLY A 59 1.34 -21.20 15.52
CA GLY A 59 1.31 -22.64 15.34
C GLY A 59 2.68 -23.23 15.00
N GLN A 60 3.51 -22.51 14.24
CA GLN A 60 4.90 -22.90 13.98
C GLN A 60 5.76 -22.90 15.26
N LEU A 61 5.34 -22.19 16.30
CA LEU A 61 5.99 -22.15 17.61
C LEU A 61 5.37 -23.16 18.59
N GLY A 62 4.45 -24.03 18.13
CA GLY A 62 3.80 -25.05 18.95
C GLY A 62 2.70 -24.51 19.88
N LEU A 63 2.19 -23.31 19.63
CA LEU A 63 1.26 -22.63 20.54
C LEU A 63 -0.22 -22.80 20.18
N LEU A 64 -0.53 -23.42 19.05
CA LEU A 64 -1.89 -23.46 18.51
C LEU A 64 -2.88 -24.12 19.48
N ASP A 65 -2.58 -25.31 20.00
CA ASP A 65 -3.47 -26.06 20.91
C ASP A 65 -3.75 -25.29 22.21
N SER A 66 -2.75 -24.58 22.73
CA SER A 66 -2.92 -23.74 23.92
C SER A 66 -3.79 -22.52 23.63
N LEU A 67 -3.61 -21.89 22.47
CA LEU A 67 -4.43 -20.75 22.05
C LEU A 67 -5.87 -21.15 21.78
N GLU A 68 -6.11 -22.31 21.15
CA GLU A 68 -7.46 -22.79 20.86
C GLU A 68 -8.29 -23.04 22.13
N ARG A 69 -7.65 -23.47 23.22
CA ARG A 69 -8.30 -23.67 24.53
C ARG A 69 -8.76 -22.38 25.21
N VAL A 70 -8.12 -21.26 24.93
CA VAL A 70 -8.41 -19.96 25.57
C VAL A 70 -9.05 -18.94 24.62
N SER A 71 -9.46 -19.37 23.42
CA SER A 71 -10.00 -18.48 22.40
C SER A 71 -11.27 -19.05 21.79
N THR A 72 -12.14 -18.17 21.30
CA THR A 72 -13.41 -18.55 20.68
C THR A 72 -13.36 -18.30 19.17
N PRO A 73 -13.71 -19.28 18.32
CA PRO A 73 -13.79 -19.06 16.88
C PRO A 73 -14.92 -18.09 16.56
N LEU A 74 -14.65 -17.13 15.68
CA LEU A 74 -15.63 -16.16 15.23
C LEU A 74 -16.40 -16.68 14.00
N GLY A 75 -17.69 -16.34 13.95
CA GLY A 75 -18.63 -16.80 12.93
C GLY A 75 -19.10 -15.69 11.98
N GLN A 76 -20.41 -15.51 11.86
CA GLN A 76 -20.95 -14.39 11.07
C GLN A 76 -20.81 -13.08 11.88
N THR A 77 -20.56 -11.98 11.17
CA THR A 77 -20.67 -10.63 11.72
C THR A 77 -22.01 -10.04 11.34
N GLU A 78 -22.84 -9.77 12.34
CA GLU A 78 -24.13 -9.09 12.20
C GLU A 78 -23.90 -7.58 12.14
N ARG A 79 -24.57 -6.88 11.21
CA ARG A 79 -24.29 -5.45 10.97
C ARG A 79 -25.55 -4.62 10.98
N GLN A 80 -25.48 -3.47 11.64
CA GLN A 80 -26.57 -2.50 11.69
C GLN A 80 -26.04 -1.07 11.54
N ASP A 81 -26.93 -0.12 11.25
CA ASP A 81 -26.59 1.30 11.33
C ASP A 81 -26.90 1.93 12.70
N HIS A 82 -26.58 3.21 12.85
CA HIS A 82 -26.86 4.00 14.06
C HIS A 82 -28.35 4.05 14.44
N GLN A 83 -29.26 3.75 13.51
CA GLN A 83 -30.70 3.66 13.76
C GLN A 83 -31.15 2.22 14.09
N GLY A 84 -30.22 1.27 14.14
CA GLY A 84 -30.49 -0.15 14.38
C GLY A 84 -31.07 -0.87 13.17
N GLN A 85 -31.00 -0.28 11.97
CA GLN A 85 -31.44 -0.94 10.75
C GLN A 85 -30.36 -1.90 10.28
N ASP A 86 -30.76 -3.10 9.87
CA ASP A 86 -29.87 -4.09 9.25
C ASP A 86 -29.24 -3.52 7.96
N ILE A 87 -27.92 -3.65 7.84
CA ILE A 87 -27.14 -3.20 6.66
C ILE A 87 -26.44 -4.36 5.93
N GLY A 88 -26.89 -5.59 6.18
CA GLY A 88 -26.40 -6.81 5.57
C GLY A 88 -25.23 -7.43 6.34
N ASP A 89 -25.41 -8.68 6.72
CA ASP A 89 -24.42 -9.49 7.41
C ASP A 89 -23.16 -9.72 6.59
N VAL A 90 -22.04 -9.91 7.29
CA VAL A 90 -20.73 -10.18 6.71
C VAL A 90 -20.17 -11.52 7.17
N ARG A 91 -19.61 -12.28 6.21
CA ARG A 91 -19.18 -13.67 6.39
C ARG A 91 -17.68 -13.87 6.26
N TRP A 92 -16.87 -12.83 6.51
CA TRP A 92 -15.41 -12.90 6.41
C TRP A 92 -14.82 -14.12 7.13
N PHE A 93 -15.25 -14.37 8.37
CA PHE A 93 -14.71 -15.47 9.18
C PHE A 93 -15.09 -16.85 8.65
N CYS A 94 -16.28 -16.97 8.02
CA CYS A 94 -16.69 -18.18 7.32
C CYS A 94 -15.80 -18.45 6.10
N TYR A 95 -15.46 -17.41 5.33
CA TYR A 95 -14.55 -17.55 4.20
C TYR A 95 -13.13 -17.90 4.64
N PHE A 96 -12.64 -17.32 5.75
CA PHE A 96 -11.38 -17.72 6.37
C PHE A 96 -11.34 -19.20 6.71
N LYS A 97 -12.39 -19.71 7.38
CA LYS A 97 -12.50 -21.15 7.69
C LYS A 97 -12.47 -22.01 6.44
N LYS A 98 -13.24 -21.63 5.41
CA LYS A 98 -13.30 -22.36 4.15
C LYS A 98 -11.96 -22.39 3.43
N GLN A 99 -11.20 -21.31 3.48
CA GLN A 99 -9.96 -21.16 2.71
C GLN A 99 -8.71 -21.67 3.44
N PHE A 100 -8.63 -21.47 4.75
CA PHE A 100 -7.44 -21.75 5.55
C PHE A 100 -7.64 -22.89 6.56
N GLY A 101 -8.81 -23.53 6.56
CA GLY A 101 -9.17 -24.58 7.53
C GLY A 101 -9.44 -24.08 8.94
N THR A 102 -9.23 -22.78 9.23
CA THR A 102 -9.41 -22.18 10.55
C THR A 102 -10.11 -20.82 10.49
N SER A 103 -10.99 -20.55 11.46
CA SER A 103 -11.63 -19.25 11.64
C SER A 103 -10.73 -18.32 12.43
N PRO A 104 -10.80 -16.98 12.21
CA PRO A 104 -10.30 -16.02 13.17
C PRO A 104 -10.87 -16.28 14.55
N ARG A 105 -10.09 -16.01 15.59
CA ARG A 105 -10.45 -16.32 16.97
C ARG A 105 -10.32 -15.08 17.84
N VAL A 106 -11.32 -14.83 18.67
CA VAL A 106 -11.24 -13.79 19.69
C VAL A 106 -10.69 -14.39 20.98
N LEU A 107 -9.78 -13.66 21.62
CA LEU A 107 -9.29 -13.93 22.97
C LEU A 107 -8.91 -12.64 23.67
N SER A 108 -8.83 -12.69 25.00
CA SER A 108 -8.35 -11.53 25.74
C SER A 108 -6.85 -11.35 25.54
N ARG A 109 -6.37 -10.11 25.62
CA ARG A 109 -4.92 -9.83 25.62
C ARG A 109 -4.23 -10.57 26.76
N HIS A 110 -4.87 -10.64 27.92
CA HIS A 110 -4.40 -11.39 29.07
C HIS A 110 -4.12 -12.85 28.71
N ASP A 111 -5.09 -13.55 28.11
CA ASP A 111 -4.96 -14.96 27.79
C ASP A 111 -3.91 -15.23 26.71
N LEU A 112 -3.80 -14.34 25.71
CA LEU A 112 -2.72 -14.42 24.72
C LEU A 112 -1.35 -14.33 25.40
N THR A 113 -1.13 -13.30 26.23
CA THR A 113 0.14 -13.11 26.93
C THR A 113 0.41 -14.21 27.93
N LYS A 114 -0.62 -14.74 28.59
CA LYS A 114 -0.52 -15.85 29.52
C LYS A 114 -0.06 -17.12 28.81
N VAL A 115 -0.71 -17.48 27.70
CA VAL A 115 -0.29 -18.63 26.88
C VAL A 115 1.13 -18.45 26.38
N LEU A 116 1.47 -17.27 25.86
CA LEU A 116 2.82 -16.98 25.40
C LEU A 116 3.87 -17.11 26.51
N TYR A 117 3.59 -16.62 27.71
CA TYR A 117 4.51 -16.68 28.85
C TYR A 117 4.63 -18.10 29.41
N GLU A 118 3.51 -18.74 29.75
CA GLU A 118 3.48 -20.05 30.42
C GLU A 118 3.98 -21.19 29.52
N SER A 119 3.90 -21.03 28.20
CA SER A 119 4.39 -22.03 27.24
C SER A 119 5.91 -21.94 27.00
N LEU A 120 6.60 -20.92 27.53
CA LEU A 120 8.06 -20.85 27.44
C LEU A 120 8.73 -21.85 28.39
N PRO A 121 9.90 -22.40 28.05
CA PRO A 121 10.70 -23.18 29.00
C PRO A 121 11.05 -22.34 30.23
N SER A 122 11.11 -22.97 31.42
CA SER A 122 11.39 -22.25 32.68
C SER A 122 12.68 -21.42 32.65
N LYS A 123 13.71 -21.90 31.94
CA LYS A 123 14.97 -21.17 31.73
C LYS A 123 14.78 -19.87 30.94
N VAL A 124 13.86 -19.85 29.99
CA VAL A 124 13.55 -18.65 29.19
C VAL A 124 12.64 -17.73 29.98
N GLN A 125 11.70 -18.28 30.76
CA GLN A 125 10.86 -17.48 31.66
C GLN A 125 11.71 -16.69 32.68
N SER A 126 12.79 -17.27 33.22
CA SER A 126 13.71 -16.55 34.10
C SER A 126 14.49 -15.41 33.43
N ASN A 127 14.53 -15.38 32.09
CA ASN A 127 15.13 -14.31 31.30
C ASN A 127 14.11 -13.22 30.91
N ILE A 128 12.86 -13.31 31.37
CA ILE A 128 11.86 -12.26 31.23
C ILE A 128 11.88 -11.43 32.51
N ILE A 129 12.54 -10.27 32.46
CA ILE A 129 12.74 -9.40 33.61
C ILE A 129 11.68 -8.30 33.61
N THR A 130 10.75 -8.37 34.55
CA THR A 130 9.67 -7.40 34.74
C THR A 130 10.11 -6.20 35.57
N GLY A 131 9.34 -5.11 35.55
CA GLY A 131 9.66 -3.85 36.22
C GLY A 131 10.85 -3.11 35.61
N LYS A 132 11.31 -3.49 34.41
CA LYS A 132 12.48 -2.94 33.71
C LYS A 132 12.05 -1.96 32.64
N LYS A 133 11.84 -0.72 33.05
CA LYS A 133 11.61 0.39 32.12
C LYS A 133 12.96 0.85 31.55
N VAL A 134 13.18 0.58 30.27
CA VAL A 134 14.37 1.06 29.54
C VAL A 134 14.41 2.58 29.53
N GLN A 135 15.61 3.14 29.57
CA GLN A 135 15.90 4.57 29.53
C GLN A 135 16.76 4.94 28.32
N ASP A 136 17.77 4.13 27.99
CA ASP A 136 18.69 4.41 26.89
C ASP A 136 19.25 3.12 26.25
N VAL A 137 19.77 3.27 25.03
CA VAL A 137 20.49 2.24 24.28
C VAL A 137 21.75 2.86 23.69
N ILE A 138 22.89 2.23 23.96
CA ILE A 138 24.20 2.60 23.41
C ILE A 138 24.72 1.45 22.58
N THR A 139 25.14 1.74 21.35
CA THR A 139 25.78 0.76 20.47
C THR A 139 27.29 0.90 20.53
N HIS A 140 28.01 -0.21 20.42
CA HIS A 140 29.48 -0.27 20.31
C HIS A 140 29.87 -1.34 19.30
N GLU A 141 31.15 -1.43 18.93
CA GLU A 141 31.60 -2.32 17.85
C GLU A 141 31.16 -3.78 18.11
N GLY A 142 31.32 -4.25 19.35
CA GLY A 142 30.97 -5.61 19.78
C GLY A 142 29.51 -5.86 20.17
N GLY A 143 28.62 -4.86 20.19
CA GLY A 143 27.25 -5.07 20.67
C GLY A 143 26.48 -3.82 21.10
N VAL A 144 25.57 -4.02 22.04
CA VAL A 144 24.68 -3.01 22.62
C VAL A 144 24.66 -3.09 24.14
N GLU A 145 24.43 -1.95 24.77
CA GLU A 145 24.14 -1.83 26.19
C GLU A 145 22.81 -1.08 26.38
N VAL A 146 21.88 -1.70 27.12
CA VAL A 146 20.54 -1.18 27.39
C VAL A 146 20.43 -0.87 28.88
N THR A 147 20.18 0.39 29.22
CA THR A 147 20.04 0.86 30.61
C THR A 147 18.59 1.08 30.98
N CYS A 148 18.24 0.77 32.22
CA CYS A 148 16.89 0.94 32.78
C CYS A 148 16.84 2.09 33.79
N THR A 149 15.65 2.62 34.02
CA THR A 149 15.43 3.77 34.93
C THR A 149 15.78 3.49 36.39
N ASP A 150 15.93 2.23 36.78
CA ASP A 150 16.37 1.80 38.11
C ASP A 150 17.91 1.67 38.23
N GLY A 151 18.64 2.05 37.18
CA GLY A 151 20.10 1.98 37.12
C GLY A 151 20.65 0.62 36.67
N SER A 152 19.81 -0.40 36.47
CA SER A 152 20.27 -1.69 35.94
C SER A 152 20.64 -1.58 34.45
N SER A 153 21.64 -2.37 34.03
CA SER A 153 22.16 -2.40 32.66
C SER A 153 22.28 -3.83 32.14
N TYR A 154 22.02 -4.00 30.84
CA TYR A 154 22.04 -5.29 30.16
C TYR A 154 22.83 -5.19 28.85
N LYS A 155 23.76 -6.13 28.64
CA LYS A 155 24.58 -6.21 27.43
C LYS A 155 24.11 -7.31 26.49
N GLY A 156 24.19 -7.06 25.20
CA GLY A 156 23.82 -8.00 24.14
C GLY A 156 24.49 -7.66 22.82
N SER A 157 24.24 -8.46 21.80
CA SER A 157 24.74 -8.25 20.43
C SER A 157 23.83 -7.32 19.63
N VAL A 158 22.52 -7.39 19.85
CA VAL A 158 21.49 -6.55 19.21
C VAL A 158 20.32 -6.29 20.15
N VAL A 159 19.55 -5.23 19.88
CA VAL A 159 18.29 -4.95 20.55
C VAL A 159 17.11 -4.98 19.57
N ILE A 160 16.03 -5.67 19.96
CA ILE A 160 14.74 -5.65 19.28
C ILE A 160 13.79 -4.74 20.06
N GLY A 161 13.38 -3.63 19.47
CA GLY A 161 12.32 -2.76 19.99
C GLY A 161 10.95 -3.32 19.66
N ALA A 162 10.28 -3.89 20.65
CA ALA A 162 8.90 -4.38 20.61
C ALA A 162 8.01 -3.68 21.64
N ASP A 163 8.36 -2.43 21.98
CA ASP A 163 7.83 -1.60 23.07
C ASP A 163 6.67 -0.68 22.65
N GLY A 164 6.06 -0.97 21.49
CA GLY A 164 4.76 -0.44 21.10
C GLY A 164 4.79 0.91 20.37
N ALA A 165 3.60 1.51 20.21
CA ALA A 165 3.41 2.72 19.39
C ALA A 165 4.24 3.91 19.86
N HIS A 166 4.54 4.00 21.16
CA HIS A 166 5.39 5.04 21.76
C HIS A 166 6.81 4.52 22.08
N SER A 167 7.36 3.70 21.18
CA SER A 167 8.65 3.05 21.34
C SER A 167 9.77 4.04 21.72
N LEU A 168 10.36 3.81 22.90
CA LEU A 168 11.57 4.48 23.33
C LEU A 168 12.76 4.01 22.49
N ILE A 169 12.77 2.75 22.08
CA ILE A 169 13.84 2.22 21.21
C ILE A 169 13.86 2.96 19.88
N ARG A 170 12.71 3.23 19.27
CA ARG A 170 12.61 4.04 18.06
C ARG A 170 13.10 5.47 18.29
N GLU A 171 12.76 6.08 19.43
CA GLU A 171 13.23 7.43 19.80
C GLU A 171 14.75 7.48 19.93
N ARG A 172 15.36 6.52 20.68
CA ARG A 172 16.81 6.42 20.83
C ARG A 172 17.50 6.13 19.51
N MET A 173 16.94 5.24 18.69
CA MET A 173 17.42 4.96 17.34
C MET A 173 17.50 6.23 16.49
N ARG A 174 16.45 7.06 16.50
CA ARG A 174 16.43 8.35 15.80
C ARG A 174 17.48 9.32 16.34
N MET A 175 17.59 9.43 17.67
CA MET A 175 18.55 10.31 18.34
C MET A 175 20.00 9.96 17.94
N ARG A 176 20.36 8.67 18.00
CA ARG A 176 21.71 8.21 17.63
C ARG A 176 22.02 8.43 16.15
N ALA A 177 21.05 8.21 15.27
CA ALA A 177 21.20 8.51 13.85
C ALA A 177 21.48 10.01 13.61
N LEU A 178 20.76 10.90 14.30
CA LEU A 178 21.01 12.35 14.21
C LEU A 178 22.38 12.75 14.76
N GLU A 179 22.82 12.17 15.88
CA GLU A 179 24.16 12.38 16.44
C GLU A 179 25.28 11.90 15.50
N ALA A 180 25.00 10.88 14.69
CA ALA A 180 25.87 10.40 13.62
C ALA A 180 25.79 11.23 12.33
N ASN A 181 25.04 12.35 12.32
CA ASN A 181 24.79 13.22 11.17
C ASN A 181 24.08 12.52 9.99
N GLU A 182 23.26 11.50 10.26
CA GLU A 182 22.39 10.91 9.24
C GLU A 182 21.30 11.90 8.83
N THR A 183 21.11 12.06 7.52
CA THR A 183 20.12 13.00 6.96
C THR A 183 18.74 12.37 6.78
N GLU A 184 18.68 11.05 6.66
CA GLU A 184 17.45 10.27 6.51
C GLU A 184 17.15 9.52 7.83
N VAL A 185 16.28 10.10 8.65
CA VAL A 185 15.85 9.51 9.93
C VAL A 185 14.33 9.43 10.01
N ASN A 186 13.81 8.60 10.92
CA ASN A 186 12.38 8.57 11.21
C ASN A 186 11.89 9.91 11.76
N ASP A 187 10.64 10.26 11.45
CA ASP A 187 9.96 11.40 12.05
C ASP A 187 9.84 11.22 13.57
N GLU A 188 9.93 12.31 14.33
CA GLU A 188 9.83 12.28 15.79
C GLU A 188 8.48 11.75 16.27
N LYS A 189 7.40 12.13 15.56
CA LYS A 189 6.02 11.68 15.81
C LYS A 189 5.47 11.00 14.55
N PRO A 190 5.89 9.76 14.26
CA PRO A 190 5.70 9.17 12.94
C PRO A 190 4.27 8.66 12.68
N PHE A 191 3.46 8.47 13.72
CA PHE A 191 2.09 7.99 13.58
C PHE A 191 1.05 9.11 13.69
N LEU A 192 0.03 9.03 12.84
CA LEU A 192 -1.10 9.95 12.82
C LEU A 192 -2.27 9.34 13.60
N THR A 193 -2.98 10.16 14.36
CA THR A 193 -4.22 9.76 15.04
C THR A 193 -5.37 10.41 14.33
N THR A 194 -6.17 9.62 13.60
CA THR A 194 -7.40 10.07 12.94
C THR A 194 -8.65 9.72 13.76
N TYR A 195 -8.53 8.70 14.61
CA TYR A 195 -9.62 8.18 15.45
C TYR A 195 -9.16 8.05 16.90
N ARG A 196 -10.09 8.14 17.84
CA ARG A 196 -9.93 7.63 19.20
C ARG A 196 -10.78 6.39 19.41
N GLY A 197 -10.27 5.46 20.22
CA GLY A 197 -10.87 4.18 20.49
C GLY A 197 -11.36 4.10 21.92
N PHE A 198 -12.66 3.91 22.11
CA PHE A 198 -13.26 3.59 23.39
C PHE A 198 -13.49 2.08 23.47
N TRP A 199 -12.89 1.41 24.44
CA TRP A 199 -13.13 -0.02 24.66
C TRP A 199 -13.81 -0.25 26.00
N LEU A 200 -14.66 -1.28 26.06
CA LEU A 200 -15.20 -1.80 27.31
C LEU A 200 -15.28 -3.32 27.30
N ARG A 201 -15.25 -3.91 28.48
CA ARG A 201 -15.49 -5.34 28.73
C ARG A 201 -16.72 -5.47 29.63
N MET A 202 -17.54 -6.47 29.39
CA MET A 202 -18.67 -6.85 30.24
C MET A 202 -18.86 -8.38 30.24
N PRO A 203 -19.59 -8.95 31.21
CA PRO A 203 -19.97 -10.36 31.17
C PRO A 203 -20.82 -10.68 29.92
N THR A 204 -20.60 -11.83 29.29
CA THR A 204 -21.39 -12.24 28.11
C THR A 204 -22.89 -12.37 28.43
N SER A 205 -23.22 -12.79 29.66
CA SER A 205 -24.61 -12.82 30.15
C SER A 205 -25.32 -11.46 30.04
N ASP A 206 -24.56 -10.39 30.29
CA ASP A 206 -25.06 -9.02 30.37
C ASP A 206 -25.17 -8.37 29.00
N ALA A 207 -24.45 -8.91 28.01
CA ALA A 207 -24.53 -8.53 26.61
C ALA A 207 -25.80 -9.07 25.91
N GLY A 208 -26.37 -10.17 26.42
CA GLY A 208 -27.52 -10.85 25.80
C GLY A 208 -27.19 -11.51 24.46
N LEU A 209 -25.92 -11.86 24.23
CA LEU A 209 -25.40 -12.41 22.97
C LEU A 209 -24.83 -13.81 23.18
N LYS A 210 -24.86 -14.62 22.11
CA LYS A 210 -24.22 -15.94 22.11
C LYS A 210 -22.71 -15.78 21.87
N ALA A 211 -21.92 -16.65 22.50
CA ALA A 211 -20.49 -16.73 22.22
C ALA A 211 -20.21 -17.00 20.73
N GLY A 212 -19.19 -16.35 20.17
CA GLY A 212 -18.81 -16.43 18.76
C GLY A 212 -19.57 -15.49 17.82
N ILE A 213 -20.56 -14.75 18.32
CA ILE A 213 -21.24 -13.68 17.58
C ILE A 213 -20.40 -12.41 17.61
N THR A 214 -20.23 -11.83 16.42
CA THR A 214 -19.70 -10.48 16.23
C THR A 214 -20.83 -9.58 15.78
N SER A 215 -20.91 -8.38 16.35
CA SER A 215 -21.88 -7.35 15.96
C SER A 215 -21.16 -6.05 15.68
N GLU A 216 -21.55 -5.36 14.62
CA GLU A 216 -21.00 -4.05 14.24
C GLU A 216 -22.10 -3.03 14.01
N THR A 217 -21.86 -1.80 14.46
CA THR A 217 -22.78 -0.68 14.26
C THR A 217 -22.06 0.44 13.52
N HIS A 218 -22.50 0.73 12.30
CA HIS A 218 -21.84 1.65 11.38
C HIS A 218 -22.65 2.94 11.21
N GLY A 219 -21.96 4.04 10.94
CA GLY A 219 -22.64 5.32 10.72
C GLY A 219 -21.69 6.50 10.78
N PRO A 220 -22.20 7.72 10.58
CA PRO A 220 -21.35 8.90 10.44
C PRO A 220 -20.57 9.17 11.73
N GLY A 221 -19.24 9.27 11.61
CA GLY A 221 -18.36 9.76 12.68
C GLY A 221 -17.99 8.75 13.77
N ALA A 222 -18.75 7.67 13.94
CA ALA A 222 -18.40 6.60 14.87
C ALA A 222 -18.87 5.22 14.38
N THR A 223 -18.10 4.19 14.72
CA THR A 223 -18.48 2.79 14.51
C THR A 223 -18.21 1.97 15.77
N THR A 224 -18.92 0.85 15.95
CA THR A 224 -18.65 -0.10 17.03
C THR A 224 -18.40 -1.50 16.49
N GLN A 225 -17.53 -2.24 17.16
CA GLN A 225 -17.32 -3.67 16.97
C GLN A 225 -17.44 -4.37 18.31
N LEU A 226 -18.26 -5.41 18.36
CA LEU A 226 -18.49 -6.20 19.55
C LEU A 226 -18.14 -7.66 19.27
N PHE A 227 -17.35 -8.27 20.15
CA PHE A 227 -16.95 -9.68 20.08
C PHE A 227 -17.36 -10.41 21.36
N SER A 228 -18.21 -11.42 21.25
CA SER A 228 -18.68 -12.19 22.40
C SER A 228 -17.90 -13.50 22.57
N GLY A 229 -17.21 -13.64 23.70
CA GLY A 229 -16.66 -14.91 24.18
C GLY A 229 -17.65 -15.66 25.08
N PRO A 230 -17.24 -16.79 25.70
CA PRO A 230 -18.11 -17.59 26.55
C PRO A 230 -18.45 -16.86 27.85
N GLU A 231 -17.48 -16.18 28.43
CA GLU A 231 -17.60 -15.50 29.74
C GLU A 231 -17.63 -13.97 29.60
N THR A 232 -16.89 -13.43 28.63
CA THR A 232 -16.74 -11.98 28.46
C THR A 232 -17.05 -11.54 27.03
N THR A 233 -17.74 -10.42 26.92
CA THR A 233 -17.92 -9.66 25.68
C THR A 233 -17.10 -8.37 25.74
N VAL A 234 -16.44 -8.04 24.64
CA VAL A 234 -15.70 -6.78 24.50
C VAL A 234 -16.24 -5.98 23.34
N MET A 235 -16.36 -4.68 23.56
CA MET A 235 -16.78 -3.71 22.55
C MET A 235 -15.68 -2.68 22.35
N GLY A 236 -15.39 -2.34 21.10
CA GLY A 236 -14.59 -1.18 20.70
C GLY A 236 -15.44 -0.22 19.87
N LEU A 237 -15.49 1.05 20.27
CA LEU A 237 -16.05 2.16 19.51
C LEU A 237 -14.90 3.00 18.96
N TYR A 238 -14.93 3.30 17.67
CA TYR A 238 -13.94 4.14 17.01
C TYR A 238 -14.61 5.43 16.56
N GLU A 239 -14.26 6.53 17.24
CA GLU A 239 -14.81 7.87 16.97
C GLU A 239 -13.77 8.67 16.20
N ARG A 240 -14.21 9.28 15.10
CA ARG A 240 -13.36 10.14 14.28
C ARG A 240 -13.07 11.44 15.02
N LEU A 241 -11.80 11.86 15.01
CA LEU A 241 -11.42 13.18 15.52
C LEU A 241 -11.81 14.28 14.53
N GLU A 242 -12.21 15.44 15.05
CA GLU A 242 -12.49 16.62 14.23
C GLU A 242 -11.27 17.05 13.40
N SER A 243 -10.09 16.97 14.02
CA SER A 243 -8.80 17.23 13.38
C SER A 243 -7.82 16.11 13.70
N PRO A 244 -7.21 15.46 12.69
CA PRO A 244 -6.15 14.49 12.92
C PRO A 244 -4.96 15.13 13.65
N THR A 245 -4.30 14.35 14.52
CA THR A 245 -3.16 14.84 15.29
C THR A 245 -2.06 13.80 15.41
N ARG A 246 -0.81 14.25 15.56
CA ARG A 246 0.34 13.41 15.89
C ARG A 246 0.72 13.52 17.37
N ASP A 247 -0.01 14.36 18.12
CA ASP A 247 0.22 14.55 19.53
C ASP A 247 -0.43 13.45 20.36
N ARG A 248 0.25 13.09 21.43
CA ARG A 248 -0.23 12.09 22.37
C ARG A 248 -1.32 12.68 23.24
N ALA A 249 -2.50 12.08 23.22
CA ALA A 249 -3.56 12.40 24.16
C ALA A 249 -3.48 11.48 25.40
N ARG A 250 -3.90 12.01 26.54
CA ARG A 250 -4.25 11.22 27.73
C ARG A 250 -5.72 11.46 28.02
N TYR A 251 -6.46 10.39 28.17
CA TYR A 251 -7.89 10.44 28.42
C TYR A 251 -8.19 10.11 29.88
N THR A 252 -9.15 10.83 30.43
CA THR A 252 -9.67 10.71 31.79
C THR A 252 -10.94 9.85 31.80
N GLU A 253 -11.47 9.59 32.99
CA GLU A 253 -12.79 8.99 33.12
C GLU A 253 -13.89 9.95 32.62
N GLN A 254 -13.73 11.26 32.81
CA GLN A 254 -14.68 12.25 32.30
C GLN A 254 -14.79 12.19 30.77
N ASP A 255 -13.66 12.04 30.06
CA ASP A 255 -13.68 11.89 28.60
C ASP A 255 -14.49 10.67 28.14
N GLN A 256 -14.50 9.59 28.93
CA GLN A 256 -15.33 8.41 28.67
C GLN A 256 -16.81 8.72 28.90
N LEU A 257 -17.16 9.44 29.97
CA LEU A 257 -18.54 9.87 30.25
C LEU A 257 -19.07 10.75 29.12
N ASP A 258 -18.30 11.74 28.67
CA ASP A 258 -18.68 12.64 27.58
C ASP A 258 -18.87 11.87 26.26
N LEU A 259 -18.06 10.84 26.01
CA LEU A 259 -18.20 9.97 24.85
C LEU A 259 -19.49 9.13 24.92
N VAL A 260 -19.80 8.59 26.10
CA VAL A 260 -21.05 7.84 26.33
C VAL A 260 -22.27 8.76 26.30
N GLU A 261 -22.14 10.03 26.66
CA GLU A 261 -23.21 11.01 26.47
C GLU A 261 -23.50 11.24 24.98
N ARG A 262 -22.46 11.44 24.16
CA ARG A 262 -22.59 11.61 22.70
C ARG A 262 -23.14 10.38 22.00
N TRP A 263 -22.55 9.20 22.27
CA TRP A 263 -22.78 7.97 21.51
C TRP A 263 -23.59 6.90 22.25
N GLY A 264 -24.06 7.19 23.46
CA GLY A 264 -24.73 6.21 24.33
C GLY A 264 -25.99 5.59 23.72
N HIS A 265 -26.59 6.29 22.76
CA HIS A 265 -27.77 5.85 22.01
C HIS A 265 -27.47 4.77 20.96
N LEU A 266 -26.21 4.55 20.59
CA LEU A 266 -25.86 3.58 19.55
C LEU A 266 -26.26 2.17 19.97
N PRO A 267 -26.98 1.41 19.12
CA PRO A 267 -27.23 0.01 19.37
C PRO A 267 -25.91 -0.75 19.21
N LEU A 268 -25.67 -1.78 20.02
CA LEU A 268 -24.47 -2.64 19.96
C LEU A 268 -24.81 -4.07 19.51
N ALA A 269 -26.08 -4.46 19.59
CA ALA A 269 -26.58 -5.77 19.19
C ALA A 269 -27.84 -5.62 18.30
N PRO A 270 -28.07 -6.53 17.34
CA PRO A 270 -29.25 -6.47 16.47
C PRO A 270 -30.57 -6.47 17.22
N GLY A 271 -31.52 -5.71 16.68
CA GLY A 271 -32.83 -5.49 17.29
C GLY A 271 -32.80 -4.54 18.49
N GLY A 272 -31.73 -3.76 18.67
CA GLY A 272 -31.64 -2.74 19.72
C GLY A 272 -31.61 -3.29 21.14
N LYS A 273 -31.20 -4.55 21.32
CA LYS A 273 -31.23 -5.26 22.62
C LYS A 273 -30.24 -4.74 23.66
N LEU A 274 -29.23 -4.00 23.20
CA LEU A 274 -28.18 -3.42 24.02
C LEU A 274 -27.71 -2.12 23.36
N THR A 275 -27.70 -1.05 24.13
CA THR A 275 -27.11 0.24 23.74
C THR A 275 -25.72 0.43 24.35
N LEU A 276 -24.94 1.37 23.81
CA LEU A 276 -23.65 1.74 24.41
C LEU A 276 -23.80 2.20 25.87
N LYS A 277 -24.84 2.98 26.18
CA LYS A 277 -25.08 3.47 27.54
C LYS A 277 -25.34 2.34 28.53
N GLU A 278 -26.11 1.32 28.13
CA GLU A 278 -26.37 0.15 28.96
C GLU A 278 -25.14 -0.72 29.12
N ALA A 279 -24.39 -0.96 28.03
CA ALA A 279 -23.13 -1.71 28.10
C ALA A 279 -22.11 -1.00 29.00
N PHE A 280 -22.06 0.34 28.95
CA PHE A 280 -21.23 1.13 29.86
C PHE A 280 -21.64 0.94 31.32
N ALA A 281 -22.93 0.90 31.64
CA ALA A 281 -23.40 0.65 33.01
C ALA A 281 -23.07 -0.76 33.51
N ARG A 282 -22.96 -1.75 32.61
CA ARG A 282 -22.68 -3.17 32.92
C ARG A 282 -21.19 -3.54 32.79
N ARG A 283 -20.33 -2.58 32.45
CA ARG A 283 -18.91 -2.85 32.17
C ARG A 283 -18.17 -3.29 33.44
N THR A 284 -17.23 -4.21 33.28
CA THR A 284 -16.22 -4.53 34.30
C THR A 284 -14.95 -3.70 34.13
N GLN A 285 -14.63 -3.32 32.89
CA GLN A 285 -13.47 -2.49 32.56
C GLN A 285 -13.79 -1.60 31.35
N SER A 286 -13.16 -0.43 31.28
CA SER A 286 -13.16 0.41 30.08
C SER A 286 -11.93 1.29 30.00
N GLY A 287 -11.70 1.83 28.82
CA GLY A 287 -10.69 2.86 28.60
C GLY A 287 -10.86 3.57 27.28
N LEU A 288 -10.30 4.77 27.20
CA LEU A 288 -10.23 5.57 25.98
C LEU A 288 -8.77 5.75 25.58
N VAL A 289 -8.47 5.53 24.30
CA VAL A 289 -7.10 5.56 23.76
C VAL A 289 -7.07 6.27 22.42
N SER A 290 -5.92 6.82 22.06
CA SER A 290 -5.66 7.25 20.69
C SER A 290 -5.48 6.01 19.80
N LEU A 291 -5.94 6.08 18.56
CA LEU A 291 -5.69 5.06 17.55
C LEU A 291 -4.69 5.62 16.56
N GLU A 292 -3.40 5.52 16.92
CA GLU A 292 -2.33 5.89 16.01
C GLU A 292 -2.29 4.94 14.81
N GLU A 293 -1.88 5.44 13.64
CA GLU A 293 -1.67 4.65 12.44
C GLU A 293 -0.48 5.19 11.62
N GLY A 294 0.24 4.29 10.96
CA GLY A 294 1.36 4.63 10.07
C GLY A 294 2.46 3.58 10.09
N VAL A 295 3.42 3.72 9.17
CA VAL A 295 4.60 2.86 9.04
C VAL A 295 5.84 3.76 9.05
N VAL A 296 6.82 3.46 9.89
CA VAL A 296 8.06 4.25 9.95
C VAL A 296 9.00 3.88 8.80
N LYS A 297 9.85 4.83 8.39
CA LYS A 297 10.73 4.70 7.21
C LYS A 297 11.88 3.71 7.44
N HIS A 298 12.52 3.77 8.60
CA HIS A 298 13.68 2.94 8.95
C HIS A 298 13.34 2.05 10.13
N TRP A 299 13.49 0.74 9.97
CA TRP A 299 13.19 -0.23 11.05
C TRP A 299 14.42 -0.63 11.82
N SER A 300 15.61 -0.23 11.37
CA SER A 300 16.87 -0.56 12.03
C SER A 300 17.88 0.57 11.89
N TRP A 301 18.90 0.54 12.74
CA TRP A 301 20.03 1.45 12.68
C TRP A 301 21.32 0.77 13.17
N ASP A 302 22.45 1.13 12.55
CA ASP A 302 23.81 0.74 12.94
C ASP A 302 24.06 -0.79 13.00
N GLY A 303 23.18 -1.59 12.40
CA GLY A 303 23.23 -3.07 12.50
C GLY A 303 23.05 -3.59 13.93
N ARG A 304 22.60 -2.76 14.88
CA ARG A 304 22.53 -3.12 16.30
C ARG A 304 21.15 -2.89 16.91
N ILE A 305 20.34 -2.02 16.32
CA ILE A 305 18.97 -1.73 16.74
C ILE A 305 18.01 -2.14 15.63
N VAL A 306 16.93 -2.84 15.96
CA VAL A 306 15.85 -3.19 15.02
C VAL A 306 14.48 -3.11 15.71
N LEU A 307 13.43 -2.74 14.97
CA LEU A 307 12.07 -2.54 15.44
C LEU A 307 11.13 -3.64 14.91
N ALA A 308 10.13 -4.02 15.71
CA ALA A 308 9.10 -4.99 15.33
C ALA A 308 7.72 -4.61 15.89
N GLY A 309 6.65 -4.96 15.15
CA GLY A 309 5.28 -4.66 15.54
C GLY A 309 4.98 -3.17 15.62
N ASP A 310 4.18 -2.78 16.62
CA ASP A 310 3.73 -1.40 16.82
C ASP A 310 4.87 -0.37 16.98
N ALA A 311 6.11 -0.81 17.28
CA ALA A 311 7.27 0.06 17.29
C ALA A 311 7.68 0.53 15.88
N ALA A 312 7.42 -0.28 14.85
CA ALA A 312 7.72 0.00 13.44
C ALA A 312 6.47 0.43 12.64
N HIS A 313 5.30 -0.14 12.95
CA HIS A 313 4.08 0.15 12.21
C HIS A 313 2.82 -0.10 13.04
N LYS A 314 1.88 0.82 12.94
CA LYS A 314 0.64 0.85 13.71
C LYS A 314 -0.57 0.96 12.79
N PHE A 315 -1.67 0.34 13.20
CA PHE A 315 -2.88 0.14 12.42
C PHE A 315 -4.09 0.60 13.24
N THR A 316 -5.14 1.05 12.55
CA THR A 316 -6.46 1.12 13.17
C THR A 316 -6.99 -0.30 13.44
N PRO A 317 -7.78 -0.50 14.51
CA PRO A 317 -8.11 -1.83 15.02
C PRO A 317 -9.13 -2.62 14.19
N SER A 318 -9.88 -1.97 13.29
CA SER A 318 -11.06 -2.52 12.59
C SER A 318 -10.85 -3.87 11.87
N THR A 319 -9.61 -4.17 11.45
CA THR A 319 -9.28 -5.42 10.73
C THR A 319 -8.47 -6.41 11.57
N GLY A 320 -8.17 -6.09 12.82
CA GLY A 320 -7.30 -6.92 13.67
C GLY A 320 -5.83 -7.01 13.21
N ALA A 321 -5.36 -6.10 12.34
CA ALA A 321 -4.07 -6.24 11.68
C ALA A 321 -2.84 -6.14 12.59
N GLY A 322 -2.88 -5.33 13.67
CA GLY A 322 -1.69 -4.94 14.43
C GLY A 322 -0.92 -6.10 15.06
N CYS A 323 -1.52 -6.77 16.05
CA CYS A 323 -0.85 -7.88 16.76
C CYS A 323 -0.44 -9.01 15.81
N ASN A 324 -1.29 -9.32 14.82
CA ASN A 324 -1.02 -10.37 13.85
C ASN A 324 0.23 -10.06 13.00
N ASN A 325 0.35 -8.82 12.49
CA ASN A 325 1.55 -8.43 11.73
C ASN A 325 2.81 -8.41 12.60
N GLY A 326 2.72 -7.93 13.84
CA GLY A 326 3.83 -7.96 14.79
C GLY A 326 4.36 -9.37 15.08
N ILE A 327 3.47 -10.37 15.16
CA ILE A 327 3.86 -11.78 15.31
C ILE A 327 4.59 -12.28 14.06
N VAL A 328 4.09 -11.95 12.87
CA VAL A 328 4.76 -12.34 11.61
C VAL A 328 6.12 -11.62 11.49
N ASP A 329 6.27 -10.41 12.05
CA ASP A 329 7.54 -9.64 11.97
C ASP A 329 8.65 -10.41 12.63
N VAL A 330 8.36 -10.92 13.83
CA VAL A 330 9.27 -11.76 14.59
C VAL A 330 9.71 -12.98 13.78
N VAL A 331 8.79 -13.65 13.10
CA VAL A 331 9.13 -14.83 12.28
C VAL A 331 10.17 -14.47 11.21
N VAL A 332 9.93 -13.39 10.47
CA VAL A 332 10.86 -12.97 9.40
C VAL A 332 12.18 -12.45 9.98
N LEU A 333 12.13 -11.62 11.00
CA LEU A 333 13.31 -11.06 11.65
C LEU A 333 14.21 -12.15 12.24
N VAL A 334 13.63 -13.14 12.92
CA VAL A 334 14.40 -14.22 13.53
C VAL A 334 14.99 -15.15 12.47
N ASN A 335 14.32 -15.36 11.33
CA ASN A 335 14.93 -16.07 10.20
C ASN A 335 16.20 -15.36 9.70
N GLU A 336 16.15 -14.04 9.49
CA GLU A 336 17.33 -13.29 9.03
C GLU A 336 18.45 -13.30 10.08
N LEU A 337 18.11 -13.15 11.37
CA LEU A 337 19.08 -13.28 12.46
C LEU A 337 19.70 -14.67 12.52
N TYR A 338 18.90 -15.72 12.39
CA TYR A 338 19.36 -17.10 12.39
C TYR A 338 20.36 -17.33 11.24
N ARG A 339 20.03 -16.91 10.01
CA ARG A 339 20.94 -17.03 8.87
C ARG A 339 22.23 -16.27 9.10
N ALA A 340 22.16 -15.03 9.58
CA ALA A 340 23.35 -14.24 9.89
C ALA A 340 24.27 -14.96 10.89
N VAL A 341 23.69 -15.54 11.96
CA VAL A 341 24.42 -16.27 13.01
C VAL A 341 25.01 -17.60 12.50
N GLN A 342 24.41 -18.25 11.50
CA GLN A 342 24.91 -19.50 10.91
C GLN A 342 25.99 -19.26 9.84
N GLU A 343 25.91 -18.17 9.08
CA GLU A 343 26.85 -17.87 7.99
C GLU A 343 28.25 -17.47 8.48
N THR A 344 28.40 -17.14 9.75
CA THR A 344 29.66 -16.71 10.37
C THR A 344 30.43 -17.86 11.02
N SER A 345 31.10 -18.66 10.19
CA SER A 345 32.11 -19.63 10.64
C SER A 345 33.44 -19.41 9.92
N THR A 346 34.49 -19.03 10.66
CA THR A 346 35.88 -19.03 10.19
C THR A 346 36.64 -20.16 10.89
N ASP A 347 37.29 -21.03 10.11
CA ASP A 347 38.09 -22.16 10.59
C ASP A 347 37.37 -23.11 11.57
N GLY A 348 36.05 -23.28 11.42
CA GLY A 348 35.23 -24.15 12.27
C GLY A 348 34.86 -23.55 13.64
N ASN A 349 35.25 -22.31 13.92
CA ASN A 349 34.84 -21.59 15.12
C ASN A 349 33.66 -20.64 14.82
N PRO A 350 32.57 -20.69 15.59
CA PRO A 350 31.46 -19.76 15.43
C PRO A 350 31.89 -18.34 15.81
N VAL A 351 31.80 -17.41 14.87
CA VAL A 351 32.00 -15.97 15.10
C VAL A 351 30.64 -15.30 15.14
N SER A 352 30.47 -14.30 15.99
CA SER A 352 29.21 -13.52 16.02
C SER A 352 29.16 -12.55 14.83
N PRO A 353 27.98 -12.33 14.21
CA PRO A 353 27.85 -11.39 13.11
C PRO A 353 28.31 -9.98 13.42
N ASP A 354 29.02 -9.37 12.47
CA ASP A 354 29.45 -7.98 12.55
C ASP A 354 28.29 -7.00 12.27
N ARG A 355 28.56 -5.70 12.44
CA ARG A 355 27.56 -4.64 12.22
C ARG A 355 27.00 -4.64 10.79
N ALA A 356 27.84 -4.86 9.78
CA ALA A 356 27.42 -4.80 8.38
C ALA A 356 26.54 -5.99 8.00
N GLN A 357 26.88 -7.18 8.48
CA GLN A 357 26.07 -8.39 8.30
C GLN A 357 24.69 -8.25 8.95
N LEU A 358 24.64 -7.70 10.17
CA LEU A 358 23.38 -7.45 10.85
C LEU A 358 22.55 -6.35 10.19
N ALA A 359 23.18 -5.26 9.73
CA ALA A 359 22.49 -4.22 8.96
C ALA A 359 21.82 -4.81 7.71
N LYS A 360 22.54 -5.64 6.96
CA LYS A 360 22.01 -6.35 5.79
C LYS A 360 20.84 -7.29 6.14
N ALA A 361 20.94 -8.02 7.25
CA ALA A 361 19.85 -8.89 7.73
C ALA A 361 18.59 -8.07 8.07
N PHE A 362 18.75 -6.91 8.72
CA PHE A 362 17.63 -6.05 9.08
C PHE A 362 16.99 -5.34 7.87
N GLU A 363 17.81 -4.88 6.93
CA GLU A 363 17.33 -4.35 5.64
C GLU A 363 16.53 -5.41 4.89
N LYS A 364 17.01 -6.66 4.89
CA LYS A 364 16.30 -7.77 4.26
C LYS A 364 14.95 -8.03 4.92
N TYR A 365 14.92 -8.10 6.25
CA TYR A 365 13.68 -8.22 7.03
C TYR A 365 12.68 -7.11 6.69
N GLN A 366 13.11 -5.84 6.71
CA GLN A 366 12.25 -4.72 6.36
C GLN A 366 11.74 -4.86 4.91
N SER A 367 12.61 -5.16 3.95
CA SER A 367 12.23 -5.31 2.53
C SER A 367 11.17 -6.39 2.30
N LEU A 368 11.21 -7.48 3.07
CA LEU A 368 10.25 -8.59 2.98
C LEU A 368 8.90 -8.26 3.59
N ARG A 369 8.83 -7.28 4.50
CA ARG A 369 7.60 -6.95 5.25
C ARG A 369 6.95 -5.64 4.86
N LEU A 370 7.72 -4.68 4.35
CA LEU A 370 7.30 -3.30 4.14
C LEU A 370 6.02 -3.20 3.29
N GLU A 371 5.94 -3.92 2.17
CA GLU A 371 4.75 -3.91 1.30
C GLU A 371 3.51 -4.44 2.05
N ALA A 372 3.64 -5.60 2.70
CA ALA A 372 2.54 -6.26 3.39
C ALA A 372 1.99 -5.39 4.53
N VAL A 373 2.87 -4.79 5.36
CA VAL A 373 2.41 -3.95 6.48
C VAL A 373 1.90 -2.60 6.01
N THR A 374 2.45 -2.03 4.93
CA THR A 374 1.93 -0.78 4.35
C THR A 374 0.54 -0.98 3.77
N SER A 375 0.33 -2.10 3.04
CA SER A 375 -0.98 -2.48 2.53
C SER A 375 -1.99 -2.75 3.65
N ALA A 376 -1.57 -3.43 4.72
CA ALA A 376 -2.42 -3.68 5.87
C ALA A 376 -2.77 -2.39 6.64
N CYS A 377 -1.83 -1.44 6.75
CA CYS A 377 -2.04 -0.13 7.38
C CYS A 377 -3.10 0.65 6.62
N SER A 378 -2.91 0.83 5.30
CA SER A 378 -3.89 1.49 4.45
C SER A 378 -5.26 0.80 4.49
N GLY A 379 -5.30 -0.53 4.36
CA GLY A 379 -6.54 -1.30 4.40
C GLY A 379 -7.30 -1.17 5.73
N SER A 380 -6.59 -1.12 6.86
CA SER A 380 -7.21 -0.90 8.17
C SER A 380 -7.84 0.49 8.29
N GLY A 381 -7.14 1.54 7.84
CA GLY A 381 -7.64 2.90 7.82
C GLY A 381 -8.88 3.04 6.94
N GLN A 382 -8.86 2.45 5.75
CA GLN A 382 -10.01 2.43 4.83
C GLN A 382 -11.21 1.66 5.40
N ALA A 383 -10.99 0.53 6.08
CA ALA A 383 -12.07 -0.20 6.73
C ALA A 383 -12.75 0.66 7.82
N THR A 384 -11.94 1.37 8.63
CA THR A 384 -12.45 2.28 9.67
C THR A 384 -13.20 3.48 9.06
N ALA A 385 -12.67 4.07 7.98
CA ALA A 385 -13.33 5.15 7.23
C ALA A 385 -14.65 4.70 6.59
N SER A 386 -14.68 3.46 6.07
CA SER A 386 -15.88 2.84 5.51
C SER A 386 -16.94 2.65 6.57
N ALA A 387 -16.59 2.07 7.73
CA ALA A 387 -17.53 1.83 8.83
C ALA A 387 -18.03 3.12 9.50
N THR A 388 -17.27 4.22 9.43
CA THR A 388 -17.67 5.54 9.94
C THR A 388 -18.35 6.43 8.90
N TRP A 389 -18.67 5.89 7.71
CA TRP A 389 -19.28 6.60 6.58
C TRP A 389 -18.64 7.95 6.30
N GLN A 390 -17.29 7.97 6.26
CA GLN A 390 -16.51 9.19 6.08
C GLN A 390 -16.92 10.00 4.85
N THR A 391 -17.41 9.34 3.79
CA THR A 391 -18.02 9.97 2.62
C THR A 391 -19.28 9.24 2.19
N ALA A 392 -20.07 9.84 1.29
CA ALA A 392 -21.23 9.17 0.70
C ALA A 392 -20.85 7.87 -0.05
N VAL A 393 -19.65 7.82 -0.64
CA VAL A 393 -19.12 6.61 -1.30
C VAL A 393 -18.84 5.51 -0.29
N HIS A 394 -18.21 5.83 0.85
CA HIS A 394 -18.02 4.88 1.94
C HIS A 394 -19.34 4.28 2.42
N LYS A 395 -20.34 5.14 2.67
CA LYS A 395 -21.69 4.70 3.04
C LYS A 395 -22.31 3.76 2.01
N PHE A 396 -22.20 4.09 0.72
CA PHE A 396 -22.75 3.26 -0.34
C PHE A 396 -22.09 1.87 -0.42
N ILE A 397 -20.76 1.82 -0.37
CA ILE A 397 -20.01 0.55 -0.36
C ILE A 397 -20.40 -0.29 0.84
N ASP A 398 -20.41 0.33 2.02
CA ASP A 398 -20.68 -0.34 3.28
C ASP A 398 -22.10 -0.91 3.35
N LYS A 399 -23.13 -0.14 2.94
CA LYS A 399 -24.54 -0.56 3.00
C LYS A 399 -24.96 -1.49 1.86
N HIS A 400 -24.44 -1.28 0.65
CA HIS A 400 -25.02 -1.94 -0.54
C HIS A 400 -24.08 -2.94 -1.20
N VAL A 401 -22.77 -2.66 -1.20
CA VAL A 401 -21.80 -3.55 -1.83
C VAL A 401 -21.42 -4.68 -0.88
N LEU A 402 -21.08 -4.35 0.38
CA LEU A 402 -20.68 -5.34 1.38
C LEU A 402 -21.84 -6.20 1.88
N ALA A 403 -23.09 -5.78 1.69
CA ALA A 403 -24.26 -6.63 1.99
C ALA A 403 -24.38 -7.85 1.05
N SER A 404 -23.73 -7.83 -0.12
CA SER A 404 -23.79 -8.93 -1.08
C SER A 404 -22.76 -10.02 -0.76
N HIS A 405 -23.21 -11.24 -0.45
CA HIS A 405 -22.33 -12.40 -0.23
C HIS A 405 -21.43 -12.70 -1.43
N SER A 406 -21.92 -12.51 -2.66
CA SER A 406 -21.10 -12.71 -3.86
C SER A 406 -19.94 -11.72 -3.91
N MET A 407 -20.21 -10.45 -3.56
CA MET A 407 -19.17 -9.42 -3.46
C MET A 407 -18.19 -9.73 -2.32
N GLN A 408 -18.68 -10.14 -1.15
CA GLN A 408 -17.82 -10.55 -0.04
C GLN A 408 -16.90 -11.71 -0.45
N SER A 409 -17.44 -12.78 -1.06
CA SER A 409 -16.64 -13.91 -1.55
C SER A 409 -15.59 -13.46 -2.57
N PHE A 410 -15.95 -12.53 -3.46
CA PHE A 410 -15.02 -11.98 -4.45
C PHE A 410 -13.87 -11.22 -3.78
N PHE A 411 -14.18 -10.24 -2.92
CA PHE A 411 -13.17 -9.48 -2.17
C PHE A 411 -12.26 -10.38 -1.34
N PHE A 412 -12.85 -11.38 -0.68
CA PHE A 412 -12.11 -12.36 0.09
C PHE A 412 -11.14 -13.15 -0.80
N SER A 413 -11.58 -13.62 -1.97
CA SER A 413 -10.75 -14.40 -2.89
C SER A 413 -9.53 -13.62 -3.43
N GLN A 414 -9.68 -12.30 -3.61
CA GLN A 414 -8.57 -11.43 -4.02
C GLN A 414 -7.53 -11.27 -2.89
N GLY A 415 -8.00 -11.06 -1.65
CA GLY A 415 -7.12 -10.94 -0.48
C GLY A 415 -6.48 -12.26 -0.04
N ALA A 416 -7.18 -13.39 -0.21
CA ALA A 416 -6.76 -14.71 0.23
C ALA A 416 -5.41 -15.14 -0.37
N LYS A 417 -5.15 -14.81 -1.65
CA LYS A 417 -3.88 -15.12 -2.33
C LYS A 417 -2.65 -14.51 -1.63
N ARG A 418 -2.80 -13.34 -1.01
CA ARG A 418 -1.74 -12.68 -0.23
C ARG A 418 -1.55 -13.34 1.13
N MET A 419 -2.65 -13.76 1.76
CA MET A 419 -2.64 -14.41 3.08
C MET A 419 -2.17 -15.87 3.05
N THR A 420 -2.16 -16.53 1.89
CA THR A 420 -1.57 -17.89 1.73
C THR A 420 -0.04 -17.90 1.74
N GLN A 421 0.62 -16.74 1.67
CA GLN A 421 2.08 -16.60 1.62
C GLN A 421 2.68 -16.19 2.99
N VAL A 422 2.09 -16.64 4.10
CA VAL A 422 2.66 -16.35 5.44
C VAL A 422 4.09 -16.89 5.49
N PRO A 423 5.08 -16.06 5.86
CA PRO A 423 6.44 -16.51 6.05
C PRO A 423 6.53 -17.69 7.02
N ARG A 424 7.37 -18.67 6.69
CA ARG A 424 7.64 -19.83 7.55
C ARG A 424 8.95 -19.63 8.28
N MET A 425 9.05 -20.13 9.51
CA MET A 425 10.31 -20.25 10.24
C MET A 425 11.20 -21.26 9.51
N ASP A 426 12.39 -20.85 9.10
CA ASP A 426 13.30 -21.70 8.30
C ASP A 426 13.90 -22.86 9.09
N LEU A 427 13.80 -22.79 10.42
CA LEU A 427 14.35 -23.74 11.39
C LEU A 427 13.71 -25.14 11.32
N PHE A 428 12.56 -25.25 10.67
CA PHE A 428 11.75 -26.46 10.63
C PHE A 428 11.73 -27.10 9.24
N ARG A 429 12.15 -28.36 9.13
CA ARG A 429 11.56 -29.31 8.16
C ARG A 429 10.24 -29.84 8.75
N VAL A 430 9.23 -28.99 8.89
CA VAL A 430 7.90 -29.46 9.35
C VAL A 430 6.91 -29.38 8.19
N GLN A 431 6.17 -30.47 8.00
CA GLN A 431 5.07 -30.60 7.06
C GLN A 431 4.10 -29.43 7.25
N ALA A 432 3.71 -28.80 6.13
CA ALA A 432 2.73 -27.73 6.12
C ALA A 432 1.47 -28.18 6.87
N ILE A 433 1.16 -27.55 8.01
CA ILE A 433 0.07 -28.03 8.87
C ILE A 433 -1.29 -27.92 8.14
N TRP A 434 -1.48 -27.01 7.17
CA TRP A 434 -2.80 -26.83 6.53
C TRP A 434 -2.81 -26.32 5.07
N ALA A 435 -1.94 -26.77 4.15
CA ALA A 435 -1.94 -26.18 2.79
C ALA A 435 -1.72 -27.10 1.57
N GLU A 436 -1.43 -28.40 1.71
CA GLU A 436 -1.17 -29.23 0.51
C GLU A 436 -2.35 -30.08 0.04
N THR A 437 -3.33 -30.37 0.88
CA THR A 437 -4.31 -31.43 0.57
C THR A 437 -5.57 -30.97 -0.16
N GLU A 438 -6.01 -29.70 -0.03
CA GLU A 438 -7.26 -29.23 -0.67
C GLU A 438 -7.08 -28.35 -1.91
N TYR A 439 -5.93 -27.69 -2.08
CA TYR A 439 -5.70 -26.80 -3.23
C TYR A 439 -5.69 -27.55 -4.58
N ARG A 440 -5.30 -28.83 -4.59
CA ARG A 440 -5.33 -29.68 -5.81
C ARG A 440 -6.73 -30.18 -6.17
N ARG A 441 -7.67 -30.26 -5.22
CA ARG A 441 -9.01 -30.84 -5.43
C ARG A 441 -10.02 -29.83 -5.99
N LEU A 442 -9.92 -28.55 -5.59
CA LEU A 442 -10.83 -27.47 -6.02
C LEU A 442 -10.50 -26.88 -7.41
N ARG A 443 -9.35 -27.24 -8.00
CA ARG A 443 -8.96 -26.78 -9.34
C ARG A 443 -9.78 -27.42 -10.47
N MET A 444 -10.60 -28.44 -10.20
CA MET A 444 -11.36 -29.19 -11.22
C MET A 444 -12.89 -29.00 -11.18
N GLN A 445 -13.45 -28.19 -10.30
CA GLN A 445 -14.89 -27.96 -10.27
C GLN A 445 -15.18 -26.49 -9.98
N LEU A 446 -15.30 -25.69 -11.06
CA LEU A 446 -16.14 -24.49 -11.20
C LEU A 446 -15.76 -23.80 -12.52
N LEU A 447 -16.08 -24.48 -13.62
CA LEU A 447 -16.40 -23.84 -14.89
C LEU A 447 -17.90 -23.56 -14.87
N ASN A 448 -18.29 -22.34 -15.27
CA ASN A 448 -19.64 -21.81 -15.43
C ASN A 448 -20.23 -21.00 -14.26
N LEU A 449 -19.99 -19.68 -14.26
CA LEU A 449 -21.03 -18.65 -14.41
C LEU A 449 -20.35 -17.26 -14.45
N LEU A 450 -20.27 -16.72 -15.66
CA LEU A 450 -19.88 -15.34 -15.97
C LEU A 450 -21.11 -14.44 -15.80
N PHE A 451 -21.01 -13.38 -15.00
CA PHE A 451 -21.26 -11.97 -15.38
C PHE A 451 -21.37 -11.04 -14.15
N VAL A 452 -20.82 -9.82 -14.32
CA VAL A 452 -20.90 -8.60 -13.49
C VAL A 452 -20.19 -8.61 -12.13
N ALA A 453 -18.95 -8.10 -12.10
CA ALA A 453 -18.37 -7.32 -11.00
C ALA A 453 -17.02 -6.68 -11.43
N ALA A 454 -17.06 -5.76 -12.39
CA ALA A 454 -16.04 -4.71 -12.49
C ALA A 454 -16.56 -3.54 -11.66
N LEU A 455 -15.94 -3.33 -10.48
CA LEU A 455 -15.92 -2.09 -9.65
C LEU A 455 -15.56 -2.49 -8.21
N ALA A 456 -14.31 -2.89 -8.07
CA ALA A 456 -13.58 -2.92 -6.81
C ALA A 456 -12.22 -2.32 -7.16
N VAL A 457 -12.17 -0.98 -7.25
CA VAL A 457 -10.95 -0.25 -7.60
C VAL A 457 -9.95 -0.50 -6.47
N ALA A 458 -9.08 -1.49 -6.66
CA ALA A 458 -7.83 -1.60 -5.93
C ALA A 458 -6.96 -0.44 -6.40
N SER A 459 -7.03 0.69 -5.70
CA SER A 459 -6.00 1.72 -5.82
C SER A 459 -4.70 1.11 -5.27
N PRO A 460 -3.64 0.91 -6.08
CA PRO A 460 -2.42 0.32 -5.58
C PRO A 460 -1.72 1.34 -4.67
N GLY A 461 -1.13 0.83 -3.59
CA GLY A 461 -0.31 1.65 -2.69
C GLY A 461 0.86 2.28 -3.46
N PRO A 462 1.40 3.41 -2.98
CA PRO A 462 2.51 4.09 -3.66
C PRO A 462 3.71 3.14 -3.71
N SER A 463 4.12 2.82 -4.92
CA SER A 463 5.44 2.30 -5.23
C SER A 463 6.50 3.24 -4.62
N LEU A 464 7.48 2.69 -3.90
CA LEU A 464 8.65 3.44 -3.47
C LEU A 464 9.48 3.75 -4.72
N TYR A 465 9.20 4.88 -5.36
CA TYR A 465 10.09 5.40 -6.40
C TYR A 465 11.43 5.76 -5.75
N ALA A 466 12.53 5.42 -6.41
CA ALA A 466 13.79 6.12 -6.16
C ALA A 466 13.50 7.63 -6.21
N ARG A 467 14.05 8.41 -5.28
CA ARG A 467 13.85 9.87 -5.23
C ARG A 467 14.18 10.45 -6.61
N ALA A 468 13.15 10.88 -7.36
CA ALA A 468 13.33 11.41 -8.69
C ALA A 468 14.09 12.74 -8.60
N ALA A 469 15.19 12.87 -9.36
CA ALA A 469 15.91 14.13 -9.41
C ALA A 469 15.30 15.01 -10.51
N ALA A 470 15.22 16.32 -10.25
CA ALA A 470 14.73 17.27 -11.25
C ALA A 470 15.63 17.36 -12.49
N THR A 471 16.85 16.84 -12.40
CA THR A 471 17.85 16.73 -13.47
C THR A 471 17.87 15.37 -14.15
N ASP A 472 16.97 14.46 -13.82
CA ASP A 472 16.91 13.14 -14.46
C ASP A 472 16.73 13.28 -15.97
N ALA A 473 17.56 12.55 -16.72
CA ALA A 473 17.36 12.35 -18.14
C ALA A 473 16.39 11.20 -18.39
N CYS A 474 15.74 11.22 -19.57
CA CYS A 474 14.97 10.10 -20.07
C CYS A 474 15.82 8.83 -20.06
N SER A 475 15.31 7.78 -19.41
CA SER A 475 16.01 6.51 -19.20
C SER A 475 15.42 5.34 -19.97
N VAL A 476 14.29 5.53 -20.64
CA VAL A 476 13.57 4.46 -21.35
C VAL A 476 12.86 4.99 -22.59
N GLY A 477 12.74 4.14 -23.62
CA GLY A 477 11.95 4.46 -24.81
C GLY A 477 12.71 5.24 -25.88
N TYR A 478 11.98 5.66 -26.90
CA TYR A 478 12.53 6.40 -28.03
C TYR A 478 13.12 7.76 -27.63
N CYS A 479 12.74 8.36 -26.49
CA CYS A 479 13.36 9.62 -26.03
C CYS A 479 14.82 9.47 -25.59
N THR A 480 15.32 8.24 -25.42
CA THR A 480 16.75 7.97 -25.15
C THR A 480 17.58 7.97 -26.43
N GLN A 481 16.94 7.90 -27.60
CA GLN A 481 17.58 7.87 -28.90
C GLN A 481 17.85 9.29 -29.39
N ASN A 482 18.47 9.43 -30.57
CA ASN A 482 18.71 10.74 -31.20
C ASN A 482 19.43 11.75 -30.26
N GLY A 483 20.39 11.28 -29.47
CA GLY A 483 21.14 12.11 -28.51
C GLY A 483 20.52 12.20 -27.10
N GLY A 484 19.35 11.61 -26.88
CA GLY A 484 18.70 11.55 -25.57
C GLY A 484 17.87 12.79 -25.22
N THR A 485 17.23 12.77 -24.06
CA THR A 485 16.39 13.87 -23.56
C THR A 485 16.77 14.19 -22.11
N THR A 486 17.33 15.36 -21.88
CA THR A 486 17.78 15.85 -20.56
C THR A 486 16.96 17.04 -20.05
N GLY A 487 16.04 17.55 -20.87
CA GLY A 487 15.22 18.71 -20.57
C GLY A 487 16.08 19.93 -20.19
N GLY A 488 15.71 20.57 -19.09
CA GLY A 488 16.37 21.75 -18.55
C GLY A 488 17.61 21.50 -17.68
N ALA A 489 18.12 20.28 -17.61
CA ALA A 489 19.31 19.97 -16.83
C ALA A 489 20.49 20.89 -17.19
N GLY A 490 21.23 21.36 -16.18
CA GLY A 490 22.29 22.37 -16.33
C GLY A 490 21.81 23.82 -16.49
N GLY A 491 20.49 24.04 -16.59
CA GLY A 491 19.86 25.35 -16.68
C GLY A 491 19.44 25.95 -15.34
N LYS A 492 18.80 27.13 -15.39
CA LYS A 492 18.27 27.80 -14.20
C LYS A 492 17.07 27.02 -13.65
N GLN A 493 16.99 26.89 -12.33
CA GLN A 493 15.79 26.39 -11.65
C GLN A 493 14.90 27.56 -11.24
N VAL A 494 13.61 27.49 -11.59
CA VAL A 494 12.60 28.50 -11.24
C VAL A 494 11.35 27.81 -10.70
N THR A 495 10.70 28.41 -9.70
CA THR A 495 9.38 27.97 -9.23
C THR A 495 8.34 28.97 -9.70
N VAL A 496 7.25 28.48 -10.29
CA VAL A 496 6.13 29.28 -10.79
C VAL A 496 4.85 28.90 -10.04
N LYS A 497 4.04 29.90 -9.71
CA LYS A 497 2.80 29.78 -8.93
C LYS A 497 1.59 30.40 -9.63
N SER A 498 1.79 31.00 -10.80
CA SER A 498 0.74 31.64 -11.59
C SER A 498 0.88 31.33 -13.07
N LEU A 499 -0.22 31.49 -13.82
CA LEU A 499 -0.24 31.27 -15.26
C LEU A 499 0.72 32.22 -15.99
N SER A 500 0.81 33.48 -15.55
CA SER A 500 1.76 34.45 -16.13
C SER A 500 3.20 34.01 -15.94
N GLU A 501 3.58 33.58 -14.73
CA GLU A 501 4.92 33.09 -14.44
C GLU A 501 5.26 31.84 -15.24
N LEU A 502 4.33 30.87 -15.30
CA LEU A 502 4.49 29.66 -16.10
C LEU A 502 4.68 30.00 -17.58
N THR A 503 3.84 30.88 -18.13
CA THR A 503 3.90 31.29 -19.54
C THR A 503 5.25 31.95 -19.86
N THR A 504 5.68 32.88 -19.02
CA THR A 504 6.96 33.57 -19.21
C THR A 504 8.15 32.61 -19.08
N ALA A 505 8.16 31.75 -18.06
CA ALA A 505 9.25 30.82 -17.84
C ALA A 505 9.36 29.76 -18.95
N ALA A 506 8.22 29.20 -19.38
CA ALA A 506 8.18 28.15 -20.41
C ALA A 506 8.61 28.67 -21.80
N ALA A 507 8.30 29.93 -22.10
CA ALA A 507 8.67 30.56 -23.37
C ALA A 507 10.10 31.14 -23.38
N ALA A 508 10.76 31.26 -22.23
CA ALA A 508 12.08 31.87 -22.13
C ALA A 508 13.15 31.10 -22.91
N ALA A 509 14.15 31.82 -23.43
CA ALA A 509 15.31 31.22 -24.09
C ALA A 509 16.26 30.55 -23.08
N GLY A 510 17.02 29.55 -23.54
CA GLY A 510 18.02 28.83 -22.75
C GLY A 510 17.42 27.71 -21.89
N SER A 511 18.27 26.88 -21.30
CA SER A 511 17.82 25.73 -20.51
C SER A 511 17.25 26.14 -19.16
N ALA A 512 16.13 25.51 -18.75
CA ALA A 512 15.54 25.77 -17.44
C ALA A 512 14.71 24.59 -16.90
N ILE A 513 14.79 24.39 -15.59
CA ILE A 513 13.88 23.53 -14.83
C ILE A 513 12.84 24.43 -14.17
N ILE A 514 11.58 24.22 -14.53
CA ILE A 514 10.44 25.03 -14.10
C ILE A 514 9.58 24.16 -13.20
N PHE A 515 9.66 24.43 -11.90
CA PHE A 515 8.80 23.80 -10.91
C PHE A 515 7.45 24.51 -10.85
N VAL A 516 6.36 23.77 -11.09
CA VAL A 516 5.01 24.27 -10.87
C VAL A 516 4.61 23.97 -9.43
N GLU A 517 4.21 24.99 -8.68
CA GLU A 517 3.79 24.87 -7.28
C GLU A 517 2.36 25.37 -7.11
N GLY A 518 1.52 24.55 -6.46
CA GLY A 518 0.11 24.84 -6.24
C GLY A 518 -0.77 24.62 -7.47
N SER A 519 -2.02 25.07 -7.35
CA SER A 519 -3.03 24.94 -8.40
C SER A 519 -3.12 26.20 -9.24
N ILE A 520 -2.83 26.08 -10.53
CA ILE A 520 -2.93 27.15 -11.50
C ILE A 520 -4.12 26.85 -12.41
N SER A 521 -5.05 27.78 -12.52
CA SER A 521 -6.19 27.67 -13.43
C SER A 521 -6.17 28.80 -14.45
N GLY A 522 -6.72 28.54 -15.62
CA GLY A 522 -6.80 29.52 -16.69
C GLY A 522 -7.38 28.91 -17.95
N ALA A 523 -7.24 29.65 -19.04
CA ALA A 523 -7.77 29.31 -20.35
C ALA A 523 -6.67 29.69 -21.36
N ALA A 524 -5.65 28.84 -21.48
CA ALA A 524 -4.40 29.22 -22.13
C ALA A 524 -3.64 28.08 -22.78
N LYS A 525 -2.98 28.40 -23.88
CA LYS A 525 -2.06 27.54 -24.61
C LYS A 525 -0.61 27.97 -24.35
N VAL A 526 0.00 27.41 -23.32
CA VAL A 526 1.36 27.77 -22.90
C VAL A 526 2.38 27.17 -23.86
N GLN A 527 3.20 28.02 -24.48
CA GLN A 527 4.30 27.57 -25.34
C GLN A 527 5.50 27.16 -24.48
N VAL A 528 5.99 25.93 -24.68
CA VAL A 528 7.18 25.41 -24.01
C VAL A 528 8.30 25.33 -25.04
N THR A 529 9.36 26.12 -24.89
CA THR A 529 10.51 26.12 -25.80
C THR A 529 11.48 24.98 -25.51
N SER A 530 12.50 24.83 -26.35
CA SER A 530 13.54 23.80 -26.22
C SER A 530 14.29 23.89 -24.88
N ASP A 531 14.84 22.75 -24.47
CA ASP A 531 15.69 22.59 -23.27
C ASP A 531 14.96 22.94 -21.96
N LYS A 532 13.69 22.53 -21.85
CA LYS A 532 12.86 22.77 -20.66
C LYS A 532 12.52 21.48 -19.94
N SER A 533 12.50 21.54 -18.61
CA SER A 533 11.79 20.58 -17.78
C SER A 533 10.66 21.30 -17.05
N ILE A 534 9.40 20.97 -17.37
CA ILE A 534 8.23 21.40 -16.60
C ILE A 534 7.93 20.31 -15.58
N ILE A 535 8.15 20.60 -14.30
CA ILE A 535 8.06 19.60 -13.22
C ILE A 535 7.02 20.03 -12.18
N GLY A 536 6.05 19.19 -11.91
CA GLY A 536 5.08 19.45 -10.85
C GLY A 536 5.63 19.10 -9.48
N LYS A 537 5.52 20.02 -8.51
CA LYS A 537 5.66 19.67 -7.09
C LYS A 537 4.46 18.87 -6.61
N SER A 538 4.59 18.22 -5.45
CA SER A 538 3.48 17.48 -4.83
C SER A 538 2.23 18.37 -4.71
N GLY A 539 1.10 17.90 -5.23
CA GLY A 539 -0.17 18.63 -5.23
C GLY A 539 -0.30 19.76 -6.26
N SER A 540 0.67 19.93 -7.17
CA SER A 540 0.56 20.93 -8.24
C SER A 540 -0.43 20.51 -9.31
N SER A 541 -1.14 21.49 -9.90
CA SER A 541 -2.11 21.20 -10.97
C SER A 541 -2.29 22.35 -11.94
N LEU A 542 -2.56 22.01 -13.20
CA LEU A 542 -3.05 22.92 -14.23
C LEU A 542 -4.50 22.58 -14.57
N THR A 543 -5.39 23.57 -14.57
CA THR A 543 -6.79 23.39 -15.00
C THR A 543 -7.13 24.40 -16.10
N GLY A 544 -7.57 23.91 -17.25
CA GLY A 544 -7.88 24.72 -18.44
C GLY A 544 -6.66 25.25 -19.20
N ILE A 545 -5.46 24.78 -18.85
CA ILE A 545 -4.20 25.23 -19.44
C ILE A 545 -3.50 24.05 -20.13
N GLY A 546 -3.28 24.15 -21.44
CA GLY A 546 -2.55 23.18 -22.23
C GLY A 546 -1.07 23.56 -22.40
N LEU A 547 -0.19 22.56 -22.43
CA LEU A 547 1.23 22.75 -22.74
C LEU A 547 1.50 22.40 -24.19
N THR A 548 2.04 23.35 -24.97
CA THR A 548 2.34 23.17 -26.40
C THR A 548 3.84 23.19 -26.66
N ILE A 549 4.32 22.08 -27.20
CA ILE A 549 5.70 21.86 -27.63
C ILE A 549 5.68 21.80 -29.16
N ASN A 550 5.93 22.94 -29.82
CA ASN A 550 5.81 23.09 -31.26
C ASN A 550 7.13 23.53 -31.90
N GLY A 551 7.72 22.67 -32.73
CA GLY A 551 9.02 22.94 -33.36
C GLY A 551 10.19 22.95 -32.37
N GLN A 552 10.10 22.22 -31.26
CA GLN A 552 11.07 22.25 -30.17
C GLN A 552 11.80 20.92 -30.01
N LYS A 553 12.86 20.92 -29.22
CA LYS A 553 13.60 19.71 -28.89
C LYS A 553 14.00 19.66 -27.43
N ASN A 554 14.24 18.45 -26.94
CA ASN A 554 14.78 18.22 -25.60
C ASN A 554 13.88 18.83 -24.50
N VAL A 555 12.64 18.32 -24.40
CA VAL A 555 11.65 18.81 -23.44
C VAL A 555 11.17 17.68 -22.54
N ILE A 556 11.11 17.94 -21.23
CA ILE A 556 10.55 17.06 -20.22
C ILE A 556 9.29 17.71 -19.63
N VAL A 557 8.18 16.97 -19.58
CA VAL A 557 6.99 17.31 -18.78
C VAL A 557 6.80 16.19 -17.77
N ARG A 558 6.96 16.47 -16.48
CA ARG A 558 7.03 15.44 -15.46
C ARG A 558 6.23 15.75 -14.21
N ASN A 559 5.57 14.74 -13.65
CA ASN A 559 4.84 14.86 -12.38
C ASN A 559 3.79 15.98 -12.37
N MET A 560 3.15 16.23 -13.51
CA MET A 560 2.13 17.26 -13.66
C MET A 560 0.73 16.64 -13.64
N LYS A 561 -0.18 17.29 -12.92
CA LYS A 561 -1.62 17.08 -13.10
C LYS A 561 -2.17 18.15 -14.04
N ILE A 562 -2.77 17.77 -15.18
CA ILE A 562 -3.33 18.70 -16.17
C ILE A 562 -4.76 18.26 -16.50
N SER A 563 -5.72 19.17 -16.38
CA SER A 563 -7.13 18.82 -16.54
C SER A 563 -7.97 19.86 -17.28
N LYS A 564 -9.03 19.40 -17.94
CA LYS A 564 -10.11 20.23 -18.52
C LYS A 564 -9.61 21.30 -19.49
N VAL A 565 -8.66 20.97 -20.37
CA VAL A 565 -8.14 21.88 -21.40
C VAL A 565 -9.10 21.88 -22.58
N GLU A 566 -9.91 22.93 -22.68
CA GLU A 566 -10.85 23.12 -23.80
C GLU A 566 -10.11 23.13 -25.14
N ALA A 567 -10.76 22.63 -26.19
CA ALA A 567 -10.13 22.41 -27.50
C ALA A 567 -9.45 23.66 -28.07
N ASP A 568 -9.99 24.86 -27.79
CA ASP A 568 -9.40 26.15 -28.20
C ASP A 568 -7.99 26.40 -27.62
N TYR A 569 -7.67 25.75 -26.50
CA TYR A 569 -6.37 25.84 -25.82
C TYR A 569 -5.46 24.64 -26.11
N GLY A 570 -5.87 23.74 -27.02
CA GLY A 570 -5.13 22.56 -27.44
C GLY A 570 -5.43 21.32 -26.59
N ASP A 571 -4.46 20.43 -26.54
CA ASP A 571 -4.50 19.23 -25.71
C ASP A 571 -3.95 19.55 -24.31
N ALA A 572 -4.08 18.61 -23.37
CA ALA A 572 -3.33 18.75 -22.11
C ALA A 572 -1.82 18.87 -22.38
N ILE A 573 -1.29 18.08 -23.32
CA ILE A 573 0.07 18.20 -23.86
C ILE A 573 0.04 18.01 -25.39
N THR A 574 0.29 19.08 -26.13
CA THR A 574 0.39 19.07 -27.60
C THR A 574 1.86 18.99 -28.02
N ILE A 575 2.24 17.99 -28.83
CA ILE A 575 3.61 17.80 -29.35
C ILE A 575 3.57 17.81 -30.88
N GLN A 576 4.15 18.83 -31.50
CA GLN A 576 4.13 18.99 -32.95
C GLN A 576 5.50 19.39 -33.48
N LYS A 577 5.95 18.84 -34.61
CA LYS A 577 7.24 19.20 -35.24
C LYS A 577 8.44 19.12 -34.30
N SER A 578 8.32 18.34 -33.22
CA SER A 578 9.23 18.37 -32.08
C SER A 578 9.92 17.03 -31.90
N THR A 579 11.13 17.06 -31.35
CA THR A 579 11.96 15.86 -31.19
C THR A 579 12.46 15.70 -29.76
N ASN A 580 12.67 14.45 -29.30
CA ASN A 580 13.24 14.20 -27.98
C ASN A 580 12.40 14.82 -26.86
N VAL A 581 11.18 14.29 -26.70
CA VAL A 581 10.22 14.74 -25.69
C VAL A 581 9.89 13.59 -24.74
N TRP A 582 9.92 13.86 -23.44
CA TRP A 582 9.58 12.90 -22.40
C TRP A 582 8.44 13.42 -21.54
N VAL A 583 7.30 12.72 -21.59
CA VAL A 583 6.15 12.94 -20.70
C VAL A 583 6.16 11.82 -19.67
N ASP A 584 6.35 12.14 -18.39
CA ASP A 584 6.54 11.13 -17.35
C ASP A 584 5.75 11.42 -16.07
N HIS A 585 5.13 10.40 -15.47
CA HIS A 585 4.41 10.57 -14.20
C HIS A 585 3.33 11.66 -14.24
N CYS A 586 2.64 11.85 -15.38
CA CYS A 586 1.59 12.86 -15.50
C CYS A 586 0.20 12.27 -15.23
N ASP A 587 -0.70 13.08 -14.67
CA ASP A 587 -2.13 12.79 -14.49
C ASP A 587 -2.91 13.71 -15.43
N LEU A 588 -3.53 13.14 -16.47
CA LEU A 588 -4.17 13.87 -17.56
C LEU A 588 -5.64 13.50 -17.67
N SER A 589 -6.55 14.48 -17.57
CA SER A 589 -7.99 14.21 -17.57
C SER A 589 -8.88 15.36 -18.05
N ALA A 590 -10.16 15.09 -18.34
CA ALA A 590 -11.18 16.13 -18.37
C ALA A 590 -12.53 15.59 -17.87
N THR A 591 -13.43 15.24 -18.78
CA THR A 591 -14.60 14.41 -18.52
C THR A 591 -14.91 13.56 -19.76
N ARG A 592 -15.57 12.43 -19.52
CA ARG A 592 -16.12 11.55 -20.56
C ARG A 592 -17.55 11.95 -20.96
N ASP A 593 -18.19 12.79 -20.15
CA ASP A 593 -19.56 13.25 -20.33
C ASP A 593 -19.63 14.43 -21.31
N GLY A 594 -20.78 14.58 -21.97
CA GLY A 594 -21.03 15.68 -22.89
C GLY A 594 -20.45 15.44 -24.30
N ASP A 595 -20.24 16.54 -25.02
CA ASP A 595 -19.67 16.52 -26.36
C ASP A 595 -18.21 16.06 -26.32
N LYS A 596 -17.89 15.05 -27.14
CA LYS A 596 -16.56 14.49 -27.26
C LYS A 596 -15.53 15.49 -27.79
N ASP A 597 -15.96 16.57 -28.44
CA ASP A 597 -15.08 17.57 -29.04
C ASP A 597 -15.02 18.90 -28.26
N PHE A 598 -15.73 19.02 -27.12
CA PHE A 598 -15.55 20.17 -26.22
C PHE A 598 -14.10 20.24 -25.69
N TYR A 599 -13.55 19.07 -25.34
CA TYR A 599 -12.13 18.87 -25.08
C TYR A 599 -11.49 18.13 -26.26
N ASP A 600 -10.24 18.43 -26.61
CA ASP A 600 -9.54 17.70 -27.70
C ASP A 600 -8.84 16.42 -27.23
N GLY A 601 -7.51 16.29 -27.32
CA GLY A 601 -6.75 15.14 -26.82
C GLY A 601 -6.16 15.38 -25.42
N LEU A 602 -5.69 14.32 -24.77
CA LEU A 602 -4.85 14.47 -23.56
C LEU A 602 -3.39 14.67 -23.95
N VAL A 603 -2.84 13.77 -24.77
CA VAL A 603 -1.46 13.89 -25.27
C VAL A 603 -1.38 13.48 -26.73
N ASP A 604 -1.19 14.46 -27.60
CA ASP A 604 -1.27 14.27 -29.05
C ASP A 604 0.05 14.65 -29.73
N LEU A 605 0.48 13.79 -30.65
CA LEU A 605 1.68 13.91 -31.46
C LEU A 605 1.29 14.08 -32.93
N SER A 606 1.77 15.13 -33.58
CA SER A 606 1.50 15.33 -35.01
C SER A 606 2.64 16.06 -35.72
N HIS A 607 2.52 16.21 -37.04
CA HIS A 607 3.44 16.99 -37.87
C HIS A 607 4.90 16.58 -37.67
N ALA A 608 5.24 15.32 -37.98
CA ALA A 608 6.60 14.78 -37.86
C ALA A 608 7.22 14.88 -36.46
N ALA A 609 6.43 14.98 -35.39
CA ALA A 609 6.95 14.78 -34.04
C ALA A 609 7.66 13.42 -33.94
N ASP A 610 8.80 13.35 -33.24
CA ASP A 610 9.63 12.15 -33.28
C ASP A 610 10.43 11.94 -31.99
N TRP A 611 10.87 10.71 -31.73
CA TRP A 611 11.66 10.35 -30.55
C TRP A 611 10.98 10.72 -29.23
N VAL A 612 9.71 10.31 -29.08
CA VAL A 612 8.87 10.67 -27.93
C VAL A 612 8.67 9.46 -27.02
N THR A 613 8.62 9.69 -25.71
CA THR A 613 8.15 8.68 -24.75
C THR A 613 7.16 9.28 -23.78
N ILE A 614 6.06 8.56 -23.60
CA ILE A 614 5.03 8.82 -22.60
C ILE A 614 5.13 7.66 -21.60
N SER A 615 5.55 7.92 -20.37
CA SER A 615 5.75 6.89 -19.35
C SER A 615 5.06 7.21 -18.04
N HIS A 616 4.67 6.16 -17.30
CA HIS A 616 4.04 6.28 -15.98
C HIS A 616 2.90 7.32 -15.94
N THR A 617 2.20 7.52 -17.05
CA THR A 617 1.18 8.55 -17.19
C THR A 617 -0.20 7.93 -17.00
N TYR A 618 -1.03 8.58 -16.21
CA TYR A 618 -2.42 8.22 -15.99
C TYR A 618 -3.29 9.08 -16.90
N LEU A 619 -3.87 8.46 -17.94
CA LEU A 619 -4.75 9.09 -18.92
C LEU A 619 -6.18 8.65 -18.61
N HIS A 620 -7.02 9.55 -18.14
CA HIS A 620 -8.33 9.13 -17.64
C HIS A 620 -9.46 10.14 -17.81
N ASP A 621 -10.68 9.64 -17.71
CA ASP A 621 -11.91 10.42 -17.76
C ASP A 621 -11.94 11.37 -18.98
N HIS A 622 -11.85 10.79 -20.17
CA HIS A 622 -11.74 11.56 -21.42
C HIS A 622 -12.38 10.89 -22.64
N SER A 623 -12.68 11.67 -23.68
CA SER A 623 -13.16 11.12 -24.95
C SER A 623 -12.04 10.64 -25.87
N LYS A 624 -10.92 11.37 -25.92
CA LYS A 624 -9.79 11.12 -26.83
C LYS A 624 -8.49 11.03 -26.02
N GLY A 625 -7.97 9.82 -25.81
CA GLY A 625 -6.79 9.58 -24.98
C GLY A 625 -5.51 10.17 -25.57
N SER A 626 -4.96 9.53 -26.59
CA SER A 626 -3.72 9.96 -27.23
C SER A 626 -3.71 9.66 -28.73
N LEU A 627 -3.34 10.65 -29.54
CA LEU A 627 -3.20 10.52 -31.00
C LEU A 627 -1.75 10.64 -31.44
N VAL A 628 -1.40 9.88 -32.48
CA VAL A 628 -0.11 9.92 -33.17
C VAL A 628 -0.39 9.97 -34.67
N GLY A 629 -0.15 11.13 -35.28
CA GLY A 629 -0.47 11.42 -36.68
C GLY A 629 -1.93 11.86 -36.85
N HIS A 630 -2.15 13.14 -37.20
CA HIS A 630 -3.47 13.78 -37.10
C HIS A 630 -4.39 13.51 -38.29
N SER A 631 -3.85 13.16 -39.46
CA SER A 631 -4.62 13.06 -40.71
C SER A 631 -4.06 12.00 -41.65
N ASP A 632 -4.94 11.22 -42.29
CA ASP A 632 -4.59 10.27 -43.35
C ASP A 632 -3.90 10.94 -44.55
N LYS A 633 -4.06 12.26 -44.70
CA LYS A 633 -3.45 13.05 -45.78
C LYS A 633 -2.06 13.58 -45.45
N ASN A 634 -1.53 13.31 -44.25
CA ASN A 634 -0.25 13.87 -43.80
C ASN A 634 0.96 12.95 -44.04
N ALA A 635 0.80 11.95 -44.90
CA ALA A 635 1.86 10.96 -45.17
C ALA A 635 3.19 11.59 -45.58
N ALA A 636 3.17 12.69 -46.35
CA ALA A 636 4.39 13.36 -46.83
C ALA A 636 5.27 13.93 -45.70
N GLU A 637 4.66 14.30 -44.56
CA GLU A 637 5.37 14.81 -43.39
C GLU A 637 5.63 13.68 -42.37
N ASP A 638 4.63 12.83 -42.12
CA ASP A 638 4.65 11.87 -41.01
C ASP A 638 5.33 10.51 -41.34
N THR A 639 5.45 10.13 -42.62
CA THR A 639 6.05 8.84 -42.98
C THR A 639 7.53 8.79 -42.62
N GLY A 640 7.94 7.75 -41.88
CA GLY A 640 9.32 7.61 -41.38
C GLY A 640 9.62 8.44 -40.13
N LYS A 641 8.59 9.05 -39.52
CA LYS A 641 8.63 9.81 -38.26
C LYS A 641 7.70 9.16 -37.24
N LEU A 642 7.35 9.89 -36.17
CA LEU A 642 6.42 9.45 -35.14
C LEU A 642 6.87 8.16 -34.43
N HIS A 643 8.15 8.07 -34.06
CA HIS A 643 8.66 7.01 -33.19
C HIS A 643 8.29 7.33 -31.73
N VAL A 644 7.36 6.56 -31.17
CA VAL A 644 6.77 6.81 -29.85
C VAL A 644 6.83 5.59 -28.96
N THR A 645 7.10 5.81 -27.67
CA THR A 645 7.02 4.77 -26.64
C THR A 645 5.92 5.10 -25.65
N TYR A 646 5.08 4.12 -25.32
CA TYR A 646 4.15 4.16 -24.19
C TYR A 646 4.59 3.12 -23.17
N ALA A 647 5.13 3.53 -22.03
CA ALA A 647 5.69 2.64 -21.02
C ALA A 647 4.97 2.81 -19.67
N ASN A 648 4.50 1.72 -19.05
CA ASN A 648 3.95 1.79 -17.68
C ASN A 648 2.75 2.76 -17.53
N ASN A 649 1.97 2.97 -18.60
CA ASN A 649 0.85 3.91 -18.60
C ASN A 649 -0.45 3.24 -18.19
N HIS A 650 -1.34 4.01 -17.58
CA HIS A 650 -2.69 3.58 -17.24
C HIS A 650 -3.71 4.41 -18.01
N PHE A 651 -4.49 3.76 -18.88
CA PHE A 651 -5.65 4.34 -19.55
C PHE A 651 -6.92 3.87 -18.82
N TYR A 652 -7.68 4.80 -18.23
CA TYR A 652 -8.88 4.47 -17.46
C TYR A 652 -10.06 5.35 -17.83
N ASN A 653 -11.23 4.75 -18.09
CA ASN A 653 -12.43 5.52 -18.40
C ASN A 653 -12.26 6.50 -19.59
N VAL A 654 -11.63 6.02 -20.67
CA VAL A 654 -11.38 6.79 -21.89
C VAL A 654 -12.21 6.21 -23.03
N ARG A 655 -12.97 7.02 -23.80
CA ARG A 655 -13.76 6.47 -24.91
C ARG A 655 -12.87 5.82 -25.97
N SER A 656 -11.89 6.55 -26.50
CA SER A 656 -11.10 6.07 -27.63
C SER A 656 -9.67 6.63 -27.64
N ARG A 657 -8.87 6.12 -28.59
CA ARG A 657 -7.47 6.51 -28.81
C ARG A 657 -6.55 6.06 -27.67
N GLY A 658 -6.36 4.74 -27.54
CA GLY A 658 -5.49 4.14 -26.54
C GLY A 658 -4.21 3.45 -27.08
N PRO A 659 -3.31 4.10 -27.84
CA PRO A 659 -3.45 5.33 -28.65
C PRO A 659 -4.13 5.07 -30.01
N LEU A 660 -4.38 6.14 -30.78
CA LEU A 660 -4.62 6.07 -32.23
C LEU A 660 -3.31 6.36 -32.96
N LEU A 661 -2.89 5.48 -33.87
CA LEU A 661 -1.64 5.60 -34.61
C LEU A 661 -1.87 5.73 -36.12
N ARG A 662 -1.11 6.60 -36.78
CA ARG A 662 -0.96 6.68 -38.23
C ARG A 662 0.51 6.79 -38.62
N PHE A 663 0.93 6.11 -39.69
CA PHE A 663 2.27 6.11 -40.32
C PHE A 663 3.47 5.66 -39.46
N GLY A 664 3.49 6.05 -38.19
CA GLY A 664 4.63 5.90 -37.28
C GLY A 664 4.81 4.52 -36.66
N THR A 665 5.73 4.48 -35.71
CA THR A 665 6.11 3.28 -34.97
C THR A 665 5.86 3.47 -33.48
N ALA A 666 5.07 2.57 -32.87
CA ALA A 666 4.79 2.60 -31.45
C ALA A 666 5.31 1.35 -30.74
N HIS A 667 6.05 1.54 -29.65
CA HIS A 667 6.31 0.47 -28.70
C HIS A 667 5.53 0.74 -27.42
N ILE A 668 4.66 -0.20 -27.07
CA ILE A 668 3.73 -0.08 -25.95
C ILE A 668 4.04 -1.22 -25.00
N PHE A 669 4.43 -0.93 -23.76
CA PHE A 669 4.66 -2.00 -22.80
C PHE A 669 4.29 -1.63 -21.38
N ASN A 670 3.95 -2.64 -20.58
CA ASN A 670 3.42 -2.44 -19.22
C ASN A 670 2.21 -1.50 -19.22
N ALA A 671 1.38 -1.51 -20.26
CA ALA A 671 0.23 -0.63 -20.36
C ALA A 671 -1.02 -1.30 -19.80
N TYR A 672 -1.75 -0.59 -18.96
CA TYR A 672 -3.03 -1.05 -18.43
C TYR A 672 -4.18 -0.25 -19.03
N TYR A 673 -5.11 -0.95 -19.68
CA TYR A 673 -6.29 -0.38 -20.31
C TYR A 673 -7.55 -0.88 -19.62
N ASP A 674 -8.31 0.02 -19.05
CA ASP A 674 -9.51 -0.32 -18.29
C ASP A 674 -10.63 0.67 -18.58
N THR A 675 -11.84 0.12 -18.74
CA THR A 675 -13.08 0.87 -18.97
C THR A 675 -12.96 1.81 -20.17
N MET A 676 -12.74 1.27 -21.37
CA MET A 676 -12.66 2.04 -22.61
C MET A 676 -13.65 1.54 -23.67
N ASP A 677 -14.04 2.38 -24.63
CA ASP A 677 -14.86 1.90 -25.76
C ASP A 677 -14.00 1.27 -26.85
N THR A 678 -12.79 1.80 -27.05
CA THR A 678 -11.78 1.27 -27.98
C THR A 678 -10.37 1.54 -27.45
N GLY A 679 -9.45 0.61 -27.69
CA GLY A 679 -8.05 0.68 -27.24
C GLY A 679 -7.11 1.17 -28.34
N LEU A 680 -6.10 0.37 -28.65
CA LEU A 680 -5.08 0.63 -29.66
C LEU A 680 -5.67 0.51 -31.07
N ASN A 681 -5.65 1.61 -31.83
CA ASN A 681 -6.07 1.63 -33.24
C ASN A 681 -4.87 1.97 -34.13
N SER A 682 -4.31 0.98 -34.83
CA SER A 682 -3.17 1.14 -35.74
C SER A 682 -3.67 1.34 -37.17
N ARG A 683 -3.31 2.44 -37.83
CA ARG A 683 -3.85 2.83 -39.15
C ARG A 683 -2.74 3.31 -40.08
N MET A 684 -3.05 3.47 -41.37
CA MET A 684 -2.17 4.12 -42.36
C MET A 684 -0.75 3.56 -42.36
N GLY A 685 -0.60 2.23 -42.38
CA GLY A 685 0.69 1.56 -42.39
C GLY A 685 1.47 1.57 -41.07
N ALA A 686 0.94 2.19 -40.00
CA ALA A 686 1.60 2.24 -38.69
C ALA A 686 1.95 0.83 -38.17
N GLN A 687 3.07 0.74 -37.45
CA GLN A 687 3.52 -0.49 -36.82
C GLN A 687 3.54 -0.33 -35.30
N ALA A 688 2.88 -1.23 -34.58
CA ALA A 688 2.96 -1.27 -33.12
C ALA A 688 3.51 -2.60 -32.62
N LEU A 689 4.35 -2.54 -31.59
CA LEU A 689 4.75 -3.68 -30.76
C LEU A 689 4.14 -3.43 -29.39
N ILE A 690 3.20 -4.28 -28.96
CA ILE A 690 2.57 -4.21 -27.64
C ILE A 690 2.97 -5.42 -26.80
N GLN A 691 3.60 -5.18 -25.66
CA GLN A 691 4.18 -6.22 -24.81
C GLN A 691 3.73 -6.10 -23.35
N SER A 692 3.58 -7.22 -22.63
CA SER A 692 3.31 -7.21 -21.18
C SER A 692 2.23 -6.19 -20.80
N SER A 693 1.05 -6.29 -21.41
CA SER A 693 -0.01 -5.28 -21.28
C SER A 693 -1.37 -5.93 -21.08
N VAL A 694 -2.33 -5.21 -20.50
CA VAL A 694 -3.61 -5.78 -20.08
C VAL A 694 -4.77 -4.87 -20.49
N PHE A 695 -5.80 -5.46 -21.09
CA PHE A 695 -7.08 -4.83 -21.39
C PHE A 695 -8.17 -5.53 -20.55
N THR A 696 -8.89 -4.83 -19.67
CA THR A 696 -9.87 -5.49 -18.78
C THR A 696 -11.32 -5.22 -19.20
N ASN A 697 -11.63 -4.03 -19.72
CA ASN A 697 -12.98 -3.63 -20.11
C ASN A 697 -12.95 -2.70 -21.34
N VAL A 698 -12.44 -3.15 -22.50
CA VAL A 698 -12.22 -2.29 -23.69
C VAL A 698 -13.15 -2.63 -24.88
N GLY A 699 -14.09 -3.56 -24.68
CA GLY A 699 -14.94 -4.08 -25.77
C GLY A 699 -14.13 -4.74 -26.89
N LYS A 700 -14.81 -5.16 -27.98
CA LYS A 700 -14.17 -5.95 -29.06
C LYS A 700 -13.06 -5.22 -29.82
N LYS A 701 -12.92 -3.91 -29.66
CA LYS A 701 -11.92 -3.07 -30.33
C LYS A 701 -10.80 -2.69 -29.38
N ALA A 702 -10.21 -3.70 -28.71
CA ALA A 702 -9.09 -3.49 -27.80
C ALA A 702 -7.77 -3.27 -28.55
N ILE A 703 -7.50 -4.09 -29.55
CA ILE A 703 -6.39 -3.90 -30.51
C ILE A 703 -6.97 -4.12 -31.90
N PHE A 704 -6.98 -3.09 -32.74
CA PHE A 704 -7.67 -3.13 -34.03
C PHE A 704 -7.05 -2.15 -35.03
N SER A 705 -7.57 -2.18 -36.26
CA SER A 705 -7.17 -1.26 -37.33
C SER A 705 -8.40 -0.91 -38.18
N GLU A 706 -8.97 0.27 -37.96
CA GLU A 706 -10.16 0.73 -38.68
C GLU A 706 -10.22 2.25 -38.86
N SER A 707 -11.18 2.68 -39.69
CA SER A 707 -11.59 4.08 -39.88
C SER A 707 -10.58 4.97 -40.63
N SER A 708 -9.65 4.34 -41.38
CA SER A 708 -8.69 4.96 -42.33
C SER A 708 -8.76 4.30 -43.70
N SER A 709 -8.19 4.94 -44.73
CA SER A 709 -8.08 4.34 -46.08
C SER A 709 -7.14 3.13 -46.13
N GLU A 710 -6.15 3.06 -45.24
CA GLU A 710 -5.21 1.95 -45.13
C GLU A 710 -5.18 1.41 -43.69
N ILE A 711 -5.02 0.10 -43.56
CA ILE A 711 -4.84 -0.55 -42.26
C ILE A 711 -3.45 -0.26 -41.67
N GLY A 712 -3.32 -0.39 -40.37
CA GLY A 712 -2.03 -0.53 -39.70
C GLY A 712 -1.85 -1.95 -39.16
N TYR A 713 -0.76 -2.15 -38.44
CA TYR A 713 -0.35 -3.47 -37.98
C TYR A 713 0.11 -3.46 -36.52
N VAL A 714 -0.08 -4.60 -35.84
CA VAL A 714 0.28 -4.77 -34.43
C VAL A 714 0.90 -6.14 -34.20
N VAL A 715 2.05 -6.18 -33.53
CA VAL A 715 2.62 -7.38 -32.92
C VAL A 715 2.29 -7.33 -31.43
N ALA A 716 1.56 -8.33 -30.93
CA ALA A 716 1.16 -8.41 -29.53
C ALA A 716 1.82 -9.61 -28.86
N GLU A 717 2.54 -9.39 -27.76
CA GLU A 717 3.24 -10.43 -27.00
C GLU A 717 2.95 -10.28 -25.51
N ASP A 718 2.65 -11.36 -24.80
CA ASP A 718 2.27 -11.27 -23.39
C ASP A 718 1.18 -10.19 -23.15
N VAL A 719 0.07 -10.27 -23.90
CA VAL A 719 -1.07 -9.35 -23.76
C VAL A 719 -2.27 -10.12 -23.23
N VAL A 720 -2.84 -9.63 -22.13
CA VAL A 720 -4.09 -10.17 -21.58
C VAL A 720 -5.26 -9.36 -22.13
N LEU A 721 -6.19 -10.05 -22.79
CA LEU A 721 -7.46 -9.50 -23.26
C LEU A 721 -8.58 -10.05 -22.38
N GLY A 722 -9.05 -9.22 -21.44
CA GLY A 722 -10.12 -9.51 -20.50
C GLY A 722 -11.49 -9.12 -21.02
N GLY A 723 -12.53 -9.78 -20.51
CA GLY A 723 -13.92 -9.51 -20.91
C GLY A 723 -14.15 -9.76 -22.39
N GLU A 724 -14.77 -8.80 -23.09
CA GLU A 724 -15.01 -8.85 -24.53
C GLU A 724 -13.83 -8.31 -25.36
N SER A 725 -12.69 -8.00 -24.74
CA SER A 725 -11.54 -7.47 -25.46
C SER A 725 -11.01 -8.45 -26.50
N GLN A 726 -10.78 -7.93 -27.72
CA GLN A 726 -10.24 -8.70 -28.83
C GLN A 726 -9.10 -7.96 -29.51
N ASN A 727 -8.17 -8.75 -30.04
CA ASN A 727 -7.20 -8.29 -31.00
C ASN A 727 -7.63 -8.73 -32.40
N THR A 728 -8.05 -7.78 -33.22
CA THR A 728 -8.43 -7.98 -34.62
C THR A 728 -7.47 -7.28 -35.59
N ALA A 729 -6.41 -6.65 -35.09
CA ALA A 729 -5.41 -6.00 -35.94
C ALA A 729 -4.60 -7.04 -36.71
N SER A 730 -4.24 -6.71 -37.95
CA SER A 730 -3.30 -7.51 -38.74
C SER A 730 -1.92 -7.53 -38.07
N LYS A 731 -1.27 -8.69 -38.10
CA LYS A 731 0.07 -8.85 -37.52
C LYS A 731 1.10 -8.05 -38.31
N GLY A 732 1.92 -7.26 -37.61
CA GLY A 732 2.98 -6.44 -38.17
C GLY A 732 4.36 -7.09 -38.22
N THR A 733 5.37 -6.27 -38.50
CA THR A 733 6.78 -6.69 -38.60
C THR A 733 7.66 -6.13 -37.48
N LEU A 734 7.18 -5.16 -36.70
CA LEU A 734 7.91 -4.60 -35.57
C LEU A 734 7.99 -5.60 -34.41
N THR A 735 9.14 -6.26 -34.29
CA THR A 735 9.40 -7.31 -33.28
C THR A 735 10.53 -6.94 -32.32
N SER A 736 11.19 -5.81 -32.54
CA SER A 736 12.26 -5.31 -31.67
C SER A 736 12.37 -3.79 -31.77
N VAL A 737 13.01 -3.18 -30.77
CA VAL A 737 13.24 -1.74 -30.67
C VAL A 737 14.71 -1.44 -30.31
N PRO A 738 15.25 -0.25 -30.64
CA PRO A 738 16.68 0.04 -30.51
C PRO A 738 17.14 0.45 -29.11
N TYR A 739 16.35 0.20 -28.06
CA TYR A 739 16.67 0.56 -26.68
C TYR A 739 16.37 -0.58 -25.71
N LYS A 740 16.95 -0.48 -24.51
CA LYS A 740 16.70 -1.42 -23.41
C LYS A 740 15.39 -1.05 -22.71
N TYR A 741 14.65 -2.07 -22.28
CA TYR A 741 13.41 -1.95 -21.52
C TYR A 741 13.22 -3.18 -20.64
N THR A 742 12.31 -3.10 -19.67
CA THR A 742 11.96 -4.21 -18.77
C THR A 742 10.46 -4.45 -18.81
N LEU A 743 10.06 -5.69 -19.04
CA LEU A 743 8.66 -6.11 -19.01
C LEU A 743 8.30 -6.60 -17.60
N LEU A 744 7.16 -6.15 -17.08
CA LEU A 744 6.65 -6.58 -15.77
C LEU A 744 6.13 -8.03 -15.80
N GLY A 745 5.71 -8.50 -16.98
CA GLY A 745 4.83 -9.64 -17.16
C GLY A 745 3.37 -9.20 -17.01
N SER A 746 2.54 -9.48 -18.01
CA SER A 746 1.13 -9.04 -18.08
C SER A 746 0.32 -9.39 -16.83
N GLY A 747 0.62 -10.52 -16.19
CA GLY A 747 -0.02 -10.94 -14.94
C GLY A 747 0.18 -9.98 -13.75
N LYS A 748 1.15 -9.05 -13.80
CA LYS A 748 1.40 -8.05 -12.75
C LYS A 748 0.93 -6.65 -13.12
N VAL A 749 0.72 -6.38 -14.41
CA VAL A 749 0.41 -5.04 -14.93
C VAL A 749 -0.80 -4.41 -14.25
N ALA A 750 -1.94 -5.11 -14.21
CA ALA A 750 -3.17 -4.59 -13.61
C ALA A 750 -3.05 -4.28 -12.11
N SER A 751 -2.13 -4.95 -11.40
CA SER A 751 -1.89 -4.70 -9.96
C SER A 751 -0.79 -3.67 -9.69
N THR A 752 0.12 -3.44 -10.63
CA THR A 752 1.30 -2.59 -10.44
C THR A 752 1.11 -1.20 -11.04
N VAL A 753 0.70 -1.16 -12.31
CA VAL A 753 0.69 0.08 -13.12
C VAL A 753 -0.24 1.16 -12.55
N PRO A 754 -1.44 0.88 -11.99
CA PRO A 754 -2.26 1.95 -11.40
C PRO A 754 -1.65 2.60 -10.15
N GLY A 755 -0.66 1.99 -9.51
CA GLY A 755 0.11 2.56 -8.39
C GLY A 755 1.29 3.39 -8.87
N GLU A 756 1.78 3.03 -10.04
CA GLU A 756 2.95 3.62 -10.68
C GLU A 756 2.61 4.83 -11.58
N ALA A 757 1.42 4.86 -12.16
CA ALA A 757 1.01 5.90 -13.09
C ALA A 757 0.43 7.14 -12.39
N GLY A 758 0.68 8.31 -12.96
CA GLY A 758 0.16 9.60 -12.51
C GLY A 758 1.19 10.47 -11.77
N GLN A 759 0.73 11.60 -11.23
CA GLN A 759 1.54 12.49 -10.40
C GLN A 759 1.86 11.81 -9.06
N LYS A 760 2.94 11.03 -9.03
CA LYS A 760 3.36 10.20 -7.89
C LYS A 760 4.77 10.49 -7.37
N LEU A 761 5.52 11.35 -8.06
CA LEU A 761 6.88 11.69 -7.68
C LEU A 761 6.89 12.83 -6.65
N SER A 762 7.97 12.88 -5.87
CA SER A 762 8.29 13.97 -4.95
C SER A 762 9.59 14.65 -5.39
N PHE A 763 9.54 15.97 -5.59
CA PHE A 763 10.67 16.81 -5.99
C PHE A 763 10.92 17.91 -4.96
#